data_AF-A0A3A0AQK5-F1
#
_entry.id   AF-A0A3A0AQK5-F1
#
_cell.length_a   1.000
_cell.length_b   1.000
_cell.length_c   1.000
_cell.angle_alpha   90.00
_cell.angle_beta   90.00
_cell.angle_gamma   90.00
#
_symmetry.space_group_name_H-M   'P 1'
#
loop_
_entity.id
_entity.type
_entity.pdbx_description
1 polymer ?
#
loop_
_entity_poly.entity_id
_entity_poly.type
_entity_poly.pdbx_seq_one_letter_code
_entity_poly.pdbx_strand_id
1 'polypeptide(L)'
;MLSATERHRFRTGLLATMAWVLSTALWLTPATVAAAAGAEEPVDVSPAGVTSGEAVNADDGGPWELGIHGTAGDLPAATAAERTGMAFWLAPLPNWTLRYSFNEATAWERDFKLHSLGGTNNYYIDAVDLQFYVGHGFHSGFTFANPNFNDSTLSPSDCLGAWGDGDNEWLALTSCQIMRASFDNIPSQNIFPNASIPSLNRWARCMNGQHLILGFVTNASAYNSASSTQAYHFSRYLALNYTVPQAWYKACDVAQRGRVTRTIINELACLNDRPQSGIVCADSYDTDWWYQTHYCGTETAIQVPVEKLQNQMPVFRVAPYSLDDAEQDLNRLSEILLGVPVTSTVRSTALSQADPFLVTSRISRTLELDKNSGMYTYADQQQLWTEAQAEAALAVTAASPNFVHQDDARRIADNFLRQNGLIDPGSVFNQVISDTISSQLDAGTITPEAAGADGIEQTDESALLWNVIYSRRLTAGIVTAAGVEQVEFSVVGPGAKQKVYVPVTADEVDAAGLLQATPIGMQGGWREVQSEVNAATGQLLMVDIRPEAELRALYEALPNRVPLNDLPLDVEDRQILSSTVAYWEEAPGVSQAELVPVYEFLVQMKERNSGDTIEEYVYVPASEIYMRPYAEIVSVAPTTTVEAGDTVTLTAADASQTLQELGAADFDFALGTGADGDYLYDWFLGTVDDANHIGSGRTFSFVAPANPDGRTSTLVIHLRVTNADSPNTQTATANTVITVNPSVFLPLVGGQSQE
;
A
#
# COMPACT_ATOMS: atom_id res chain seq x y z
N MET A 1 23.79 -18.59 48.49
CA MET A 1 23.28 -17.82 49.65
C MET A 1 24.19 -16.62 49.85
N LEU A 2 23.75 -15.40 49.49
CA LEU A 2 24.54 -14.18 49.63
C LEU A 2 24.61 -13.70 51.08
N SER A 3 25.74 -13.11 51.46
CA SER A 3 26.01 -12.64 52.81
C SER A 3 25.09 -11.48 53.21
N ALA A 4 24.86 -11.29 54.52
CA ALA A 4 24.01 -10.20 55.03
C ALA A 4 24.50 -8.81 54.61
N THR A 5 25.81 -8.66 54.41
CA THR A 5 26.46 -7.41 53.98
C THR A 5 26.18 -7.09 52.51
N GLU A 6 26.07 -8.11 51.64
CA GLU A 6 25.73 -7.94 50.22
C GLU A 6 24.24 -7.62 50.02
N ARG A 7 23.35 -8.18 50.85
CA ARG A 7 21.93 -7.83 50.85
C ARG A 7 21.66 -6.39 51.28
N HIS A 8 22.53 -5.82 52.12
CA HIS A 8 22.38 -4.42 52.52
C HIS A 8 22.82 -3.46 51.41
N ARG A 9 23.92 -3.77 50.71
CA ARG A 9 24.40 -2.98 49.54
C ARG A 9 23.42 -3.02 48.36
N PHE A 10 22.78 -4.16 48.11
CA PHE A 10 21.77 -4.29 47.05
C PHE A 10 20.50 -3.47 47.35
N ARG A 11 20.07 -3.41 48.63
CA ARG A 11 18.90 -2.63 49.05
C ARG A 11 19.15 -1.12 49.06
N THR A 12 20.35 -0.67 49.42
CA THR A 12 20.71 0.76 49.36
C THR A 12 20.96 1.26 47.94
N GLY A 13 21.42 0.39 47.03
CA GLY A 13 21.54 0.71 45.60
C GLY A 13 20.16 0.88 44.94
N LEU A 14 19.24 -0.06 45.17
CA LEU A 14 17.90 -0.04 44.56
C LEU A 14 17.05 1.16 45.02
N LEU A 15 17.17 1.57 46.28
CA LEU A 15 16.45 2.74 46.82
C LEU A 15 17.03 4.07 46.33
N ALA A 16 18.34 4.15 46.07
CA ALA A 16 18.96 5.34 45.48
C ALA A 16 18.58 5.51 44.00
N THR A 17 18.48 4.42 43.25
CA THR A 17 18.04 4.45 41.85
C THR A 17 16.54 4.76 41.72
N MET A 18 15.68 4.21 42.60
CA MET A 18 14.25 4.55 42.62
C MET A 18 13.98 6.00 43.06
N ALA A 19 14.77 6.57 43.98
CA ALA A 19 14.63 7.98 44.37
C ALA A 19 15.09 8.95 43.27
N TRP A 20 16.03 8.55 42.42
CA TRP A 20 16.46 9.34 41.27
C TRP A 20 15.45 9.30 40.11
N VAL A 21 14.81 8.14 39.88
CA VAL A 21 13.73 8.00 38.88
C VAL A 21 12.44 8.73 39.28
N LEU A 22 12.11 8.79 40.58
CA LEU A 22 10.93 9.54 41.06
C LEU A 22 11.12 11.06 41.12
N SER A 23 12.36 11.57 41.16
CA SER A 23 12.63 13.02 41.25
C SER A 23 12.78 13.71 39.89
N THR A 24 13.07 12.97 38.82
CA THR A 24 13.05 13.48 37.43
C THR A 24 11.66 13.46 36.80
N ALA A 25 10.70 12.71 37.36
CA ALA A 25 9.31 12.65 36.86
C ALA A 25 8.43 13.85 37.26
N LEU A 26 8.91 14.79 38.10
CA LEU A 26 8.07 15.83 38.71
C LEU A 26 8.25 17.26 38.14
N TRP A 27 9.00 17.43 37.04
CA TRP A 27 9.18 18.72 36.35
C TRP A 27 9.06 18.65 34.83
N LEU A 28 8.40 17.62 34.29
CA LEU A 28 7.89 17.63 32.92
C LEU A 28 6.47 18.19 32.95
N THR A 29 6.36 19.52 32.81
CA THR A 29 5.13 20.11 32.28
C THR A 29 4.84 19.45 30.94
N PRO A 30 3.64 18.90 30.69
CA PRO A 30 3.29 18.44 29.36
C PRO A 30 3.28 19.69 28.47
N ALA A 31 4.31 19.85 27.64
CA ALA A 31 4.13 20.56 26.41
C ALA A 31 3.10 19.72 25.65
N THR A 32 1.85 20.18 25.64
CA THR A 32 0.84 19.72 24.69
C THR A 32 1.36 20.10 23.31
N VAL A 33 2.21 19.25 22.75
CA VAL A 33 2.50 19.27 21.33
C VAL A 33 1.27 18.64 20.71
N ALA A 34 0.47 19.45 20.01
CA ALA A 34 -0.49 18.93 19.06
C ALA A 34 0.32 18.07 18.08
N ALA A 35 0.28 16.74 18.26
CA ALA A 35 0.56 15.86 17.15
C ALA A 35 -0.39 16.29 16.03
N ALA A 36 0.12 16.47 14.81
CA ALA A 36 -0.70 16.60 13.62
C ALA A 36 -1.41 15.25 13.39
N ALA A 37 -2.41 14.97 14.22
CA ALA A 37 -3.26 13.79 14.19
C ALA A 37 -4.63 14.30 13.73
N GLY A 38 -4.92 14.02 12.48
CA GLY A 38 -5.98 14.68 11.72
C GLY A 38 -5.48 15.00 10.33
N ALA A 39 -5.14 13.98 9.55
CA ALA A 39 -5.35 14.13 8.11
C ALA A 39 -6.86 13.99 7.93
N GLU A 40 -7.61 15.07 8.19
CA GLU A 40 -8.90 15.26 7.54
C GLU A 40 -8.69 14.98 6.04
N GLU A 41 -9.71 14.47 5.34
CA GLU A 41 -9.63 14.50 3.87
C GLU A 41 -9.17 15.91 3.48
N PRO A 42 -8.08 16.02 2.70
CA PRO A 42 -7.52 17.32 2.45
C PRO A 42 -8.59 18.22 1.87
N VAL A 43 -8.71 19.44 2.40
CA VAL A 43 -9.81 20.37 2.12
C VAL A 43 -10.13 20.36 0.63
N ASP A 44 -11.34 19.87 0.29
CA ASP A 44 -11.86 19.86 -1.07
C ASP A 44 -12.06 21.32 -1.51
N VAL A 45 -11.03 21.87 -2.16
CA VAL A 45 -11.15 23.17 -2.81
C VAL A 45 -12.09 22.98 -3.99
N SER A 46 -13.18 23.73 -4.07
CA SER A 46 -13.99 23.72 -5.29
C SER A 46 -13.09 24.10 -6.47
N PRO A 47 -13.17 23.41 -7.63
CA PRO A 47 -12.39 23.80 -8.81
C PRO A 47 -12.67 25.26 -9.25
N ALA A 48 -13.84 25.81 -8.90
CA ALA A 48 -14.18 27.22 -9.13
C ALA A 48 -13.43 28.23 -8.22
N GLY A 49 -12.75 27.75 -7.18
CA GLY A 49 -12.00 28.55 -6.21
C GLY A 49 -10.55 28.79 -6.60
N VAL A 50 -9.98 27.98 -7.49
CA VAL A 50 -8.71 28.30 -8.17
C VAL A 50 -9.05 29.38 -9.19
N THR A 51 -8.82 30.64 -8.82
CA THR A 51 -9.17 31.75 -9.71
C THR A 51 -8.36 31.64 -10.99
N SER A 52 -9.05 31.60 -12.13
CA SER A 52 -8.52 31.59 -13.51
C SER A 52 -7.60 32.77 -13.88
N GLY A 53 -7.16 33.57 -12.90
CA GLY A 53 -6.26 34.71 -13.03
C GLY A 53 -4.80 34.44 -12.68
N GLU A 54 -4.48 33.31 -12.03
CA GLU A 54 -3.11 32.84 -11.86
C GLU A 54 -2.89 31.67 -12.82
N ALA A 55 -2.78 31.98 -14.12
CA ALA A 55 -2.10 31.05 -15.02
C ALA A 55 -0.69 30.83 -14.45
N VAL A 56 -0.33 29.57 -14.18
CA VAL A 56 0.98 29.24 -13.64
C VAL A 56 2.03 29.64 -14.69
N ASN A 57 3.00 30.42 -14.25
CA ASN A 57 4.20 30.70 -15.06
C ASN A 57 5.04 29.40 -15.08
N ALA A 58 5.94 29.23 -16.05
CA ALA A 58 6.96 28.19 -16.03
C ALA A 58 7.58 28.01 -14.63
N ASP A 59 7.97 26.76 -14.27
CA ASP A 59 8.60 26.33 -13.00
C ASP A 59 8.94 27.49 -12.06
N ASP A 60 8.17 27.61 -10.98
CA ASP A 60 8.29 28.74 -10.08
C ASP A 60 9.48 28.62 -9.09
N GLY A 61 10.17 27.47 -9.10
CA GLY A 61 11.30 27.15 -8.22
C GLY A 61 10.94 27.17 -6.73
N GLY A 62 9.65 27.09 -6.41
CA GLY A 62 9.05 27.15 -5.09
C GLY A 62 9.07 25.80 -4.34
N PRO A 63 8.24 25.66 -3.28
CA PRO A 63 7.99 24.36 -2.66
C PRO A 63 7.33 23.41 -3.66
N TRP A 64 7.65 22.11 -3.59
CA TRP A 64 7.01 21.10 -4.43
C TRP A 64 5.51 21.07 -4.26
N GLU A 65 4.78 20.84 -5.33
CA GLU A 65 3.35 20.94 -5.35
C GLU A 65 2.68 19.62 -5.73
N LEU A 66 1.68 19.28 -4.93
CA LEU A 66 0.96 18.03 -5.02
C LEU A 66 -0.47 18.34 -5.46
N GLY A 67 -0.87 17.74 -6.57
CA GLY A 67 -2.24 17.65 -7.02
C GLY A 67 -2.73 16.22 -6.91
N ILE A 68 -3.95 16.01 -6.40
CA ILE A 68 -4.52 14.66 -6.22
C ILE A 68 -5.91 14.61 -6.84
N HIS A 69 -6.17 13.61 -7.69
CA HIS A 69 -7.48 13.29 -8.22
C HIS A 69 -7.87 11.86 -7.84
N GLY A 70 -9.07 11.68 -7.29
CA GLY A 70 -9.60 10.35 -6.97
C GLY A 70 -11.02 10.20 -7.47
N THR A 71 -11.23 9.35 -8.47
CA THR A 71 -12.53 9.16 -9.11
C THR A 71 -12.71 7.74 -9.65
N ALA A 72 -13.73 7.05 -9.18
CA ALA A 72 -14.16 5.75 -9.71
C ALA A 72 -15.69 5.62 -9.84
N GLY A 73 -16.45 6.43 -9.10
CA GLY A 73 -17.91 6.43 -9.02
C GLY A 73 -18.45 5.30 -8.14
N ASP A 74 -17.96 4.09 -8.36
CA ASP A 74 -18.33 2.85 -7.66
C ASP A 74 -17.40 2.49 -6.49
N LEU A 75 -16.24 3.15 -6.35
CA LEU A 75 -15.26 2.93 -5.26
C LEU A 75 -14.89 4.17 -4.41
N PRO A 76 -15.87 4.96 -3.97
CA PRO A 76 -15.57 6.22 -3.28
C PRO A 76 -14.69 6.05 -2.02
N ALA A 77 -14.80 4.91 -1.33
CA ALA A 77 -13.97 4.64 -0.14
C ALA A 77 -12.50 4.33 -0.50
N ALA A 78 -12.25 3.61 -1.58
CA ALA A 78 -10.90 3.24 -1.99
C ALA A 78 -10.17 4.44 -2.61
N THR A 79 -10.86 5.24 -3.42
CA THR A 79 -10.30 6.49 -3.97
C THR A 79 -10.00 7.48 -2.84
N ALA A 80 -10.89 7.64 -1.85
CA ALA A 80 -10.65 8.47 -0.67
C ALA A 80 -9.41 8.02 0.14
N ALA A 81 -9.25 6.71 0.35
CA ALA A 81 -8.11 6.16 1.06
C ALA A 81 -6.78 6.38 0.31
N GLU A 82 -6.75 6.20 -1.01
CA GLU A 82 -5.56 6.49 -1.84
C GLU A 82 -5.22 7.98 -1.84
N ARG A 83 -6.22 8.89 -1.94
CA ARG A 83 -5.98 10.33 -1.81
C ARG A 83 -5.38 10.72 -0.46
N THR A 84 -5.96 10.19 0.63
CA THR A 84 -5.47 10.39 1.99
C THR A 84 -4.05 9.85 2.13
N GLY A 85 -3.78 8.65 1.61
CA GLY A 85 -2.45 8.04 1.60
C GLY A 85 -1.41 8.89 0.89
N MET A 86 -1.75 9.47 -0.26
CA MET A 86 -0.83 10.31 -1.02
C MET A 86 -0.44 11.58 -0.25
N ALA A 87 -1.42 12.24 0.37
CA ALA A 87 -1.19 13.46 1.13
C ALA A 87 -0.49 13.22 2.48
N PHE A 88 -0.66 12.04 3.09
CA PHE A 88 -0.30 11.75 4.48
C PHE A 88 1.14 12.15 4.85
N TRP A 89 2.12 11.77 4.01
CA TRP A 89 3.53 12.01 4.30
C TRP A 89 4.06 13.32 3.71
N LEU A 90 3.47 13.80 2.61
CA LEU A 90 3.99 14.96 1.89
C LEU A 90 3.38 16.27 2.38
N ALA A 91 2.06 16.35 2.58
CA ALA A 91 1.40 17.59 2.98
C ALA A 91 1.92 18.22 4.28
N PRO A 92 2.39 17.45 5.30
CA PRO A 92 3.00 18.03 6.49
C PRO A 92 4.45 18.52 6.31
N LEU A 93 5.10 18.24 5.17
CA LEU A 93 6.50 18.64 4.94
C LEU A 93 6.57 20.11 4.51
N PRO A 94 7.53 20.89 5.04
CA PRO A 94 7.60 22.33 4.76
C PRO A 94 8.00 22.68 3.31
N ASN A 95 8.52 21.71 2.56
CA ASN A 95 8.91 21.86 1.16
C ASN A 95 7.88 21.24 0.21
N TRP A 96 6.70 20.87 0.70
CA TRP A 96 5.59 20.38 -0.10
C TRP A 96 4.33 21.21 0.19
N THR A 97 3.60 21.56 -0.85
CA THR A 97 2.33 22.26 -0.80
C THR A 97 1.28 21.39 -1.48
N LEU A 98 0.27 20.96 -0.74
CA LEU A 98 -0.90 20.35 -1.36
C LEU A 98 -1.75 21.45 -2.01
N ARG A 99 -1.74 21.54 -3.34
CA ARG A 99 -2.53 22.56 -4.07
C ARG A 99 -4.00 22.19 -4.14
N TYR A 100 -4.30 20.92 -4.42
CA TYR A 100 -5.67 20.41 -4.45
C TYR A 100 -5.73 18.90 -4.22
N SER A 101 -6.91 18.45 -3.78
CA SER A 101 -7.26 17.04 -3.68
C SER A 101 -8.74 16.87 -4.02
N PHE A 102 -9.03 16.57 -5.27
CA PHE A 102 -10.39 16.42 -5.78
C PHE A 102 -10.90 14.99 -5.66
N ASN A 103 -12.18 14.86 -5.36
CA ASN A 103 -12.90 13.60 -5.25
C ASN A 103 -13.84 13.39 -6.44
N GLU A 104 -14.41 12.20 -6.56
CA GLU A 104 -15.47 11.79 -7.48
C GLU A 104 -16.14 12.92 -8.30
N ALA A 105 -16.88 13.83 -7.65
CA ALA A 105 -17.64 14.86 -8.34
C ALA A 105 -16.82 16.09 -8.77
N THR A 106 -15.70 16.37 -8.09
CA THR A 106 -14.79 17.50 -8.35
C THR A 106 -13.58 17.13 -9.17
N ALA A 107 -13.31 15.85 -9.38
CA ALA A 107 -12.25 15.35 -10.26
C ALA A 107 -12.76 15.32 -11.71
N TRP A 108 -12.18 16.16 -12.58
CA TRP A 108 -12.67 16.32 -13.95
C TRP A 108 -11.65 15.89 -15.00
N GLU A 109 -12.13 15.22 -16.05
CA GLU A 109 -11.30 14.84 -17.20
C GLU A 109 -10.66 16.06 -17.88
N ARG A 110 -11.38 17.18 -17.88
CA ARG A 110 -10.94 18.44 -18.46
C ARG A 110 -9.60 18.91 -17.88
N ASP A 111 -9.33 18.60 -16.61
CA ASP A 111 -8.14 19.03 -15.88
C ASP A 111 -6.86 18.33 -16.34
N PHE A 112 -6.99 17.28 -17.16
CA PHE A 112 -5.91 16.55 -17.81
C PHE A 112 -5.86 16.78 -19.33
N LYS A 113 -6.94 17.32 -19.90
CA LYS A 113 -7.10 17.47 -21.34
C LYS A 113 -6.38 18.71 -21.85
N LEU A 114 -5.84 18.62 -23.07
CA LEU A 114 -5.21 19.71 -23.79
C LEU A 114 -6.18 20.89 -23.94
N HIS A 115 -5.71 22.09 -23.63
CA HIS A 115 -6.50 23.33 -23.70
C HIS A 115 -7.21 23.53 -25.05
N SER A 116 -6.55 23.20 -26.16
CA SER A 116 -7.13 23.35 -27.52
C SER A 116 -8.31 22.41 -27.80
N LEU A 117 -8.45 21.34 -27.02
CA LEU A 117 -9.59 20.41 -27.05
C LEU A 117 -10.65 20.76 -26.00
N GLY A 118 -10.59 21.98 -25.47
CA GLY A 118 -11.49 22.45 -24.42
C GLY A 118 -11.02 22.10 -23.01
N GLY A 119 -9.78 21.62 -22.85
CA GLY A 119 -9.20 21.29 -21.54
C GLY A 119 -8.87 22.47 -20.64
N THR A 120 -8.40 22.15 -19.43
CA THR A 120 -7.92 23.05 -18.37
C THR A 120 -6.58 22.57 -17.77
N ASN A 121 -5.84 21.71 -18.49
CA ASN A 121 -4.56 21.14 -18.04
C ASN A 121 -3.60 22.17 -17.43
N ASN A 122 -3.48 23.31 -18.09
CA ASN A 122 -2.62 24.44 -17.73
C ASN A 122 -2.98 25.14 -16.38
N TYR A 123 -4.07 24.76 -15.74
CA TYR A 123 -4.49 25.28 -14.42
C TYR A 123 -4.46 24.21 -13.32
N TYR A 124 -4.29 22.94 -13.69
CA TYR A 124 -4.39 21.81 -12.77
C TYR A 124 -3.19 20.91 -12.94
N ILE A 125 -3.22 19.92 -13.84
CA ILE A 125 -2.10 18.98 -13.96
C ILE A 125 -0.78 19.72 -14.16
N ASP A 126 -0.70 20.71 -15.04
CA ASP A 126 0.53 21.48 -15.31
C ASP A 126 0.81 22.61 -14.31
N ALA A 127 0.05 22.66 -13.21
CA ALA A 127 0.17 23.63 -12.13
C ALA A 127 0.72 23.00 -10.84
N VAL A 128 1.18 21.75 -10.89
CA VAL A 128 1.76 21.00 -9.77
C VAL A 128 2.94 20.18 -10.26
N ASP A 129 4.00 20.03 -9.47
CA ASP A 129 5.12 19.13 -9.81
C ASP A 129 4.70 17.66 -9.87
N LEU A 130 3.87 17.23 -8.91
CA LEU A 130 3.39 15.85 -8.82
C LEU A 130 1.87 15.80 -8.90
N GLN A 131 1.37 15.21 -10.00
CA GLN A 131 -0.02 14.83 -10.13
C GLN A 131 -0.19 13.35 -9.79
N PHE A 132 -0.98 13.07 -8.76
CA PHE A 132 -1.42 11.71 -8.45
C PHE A 132 -2.86 11.50 -8.87
N TYR A 133 -3.15 10.37 -9.51
CA TYR A 133 -4.49 9.97 -9.91
C TYR A 133 -4.80 8.55 -9.45
N VAL A 134 -6.01 8.35 -8.94
CA VAL A 134 -6.58 7.03 -8.66
C VAL A 134 -7.98 6.93 -9.23
N GLY A 135 -8.24 5.83 -9.92
CA GLY A 135 -9.53 5.59 -10.55
C GLY A 135 -9.54 4.38 -11.46
N HIS A 136 -10.61 4.21 -12.20
CA HIS A 136 -10.70 3.18 -13.23
C HIS A 136 -9.78 3.51 -14.40
N GLY A 137 -9.17 2.46 -14.95
CA GLY A 137 -8.27 2.53 -16.09
C GLY A 137 -8.52 1.37 -17.03
N PHE A 138 -8.12 1.57 -18.27
CA PHE A 138 -8.02 0.52 -19.27
C PHE A 138 -6.81 0.80 -20.15
N HIS A 139 -6.48 -0.14 -21.04
CA HIS A 139 -5.27 -0.09 -21.85
C HIS A 139 -5.10 1.15 -22.75
N SER A 140 -6.07 2.06 -22.87
CA SER A 140 -6.00 3.28 -23.69
C SER A 140 -6.58 4.52 -23.02
N GLY A 141 -6.76 4.52 -21.70
CA GLY A 141 -7.38 5.65 -21.02
C GLY A 141 -7.73 5.37 -19.57
N PHE A 142 -8.28 6.37 -18.92
CA PHE A 142 -8.83 6.30 -17.58
C PHE A 142 -10.08 7.18 -17.46
N THR A 143 -10.94 6.85 -16.50
CA THR A 143 -12.32 7.36 -16.51
C THR A 143 -12.66 8.23 -15.30
N PHE A 144 -13.58 9.17 -15.52
CA PHE A 144 -14.04 10.12 -14.53
C PHE A 144 -15.53 9.91 -14.25
N ALA A 145 -15.89 9.87 -12.97
CA ALA A 145 -17.24 9.60 -12.51
C ALA A 145 -18.23 10.71 -12.89
N ASN A 146 -17.74 11.92 -13.16
CA ASN A 146 -18.57 13.07 -13.52
C ASN A 146 -18.62 13.33 -15.04
N PRO A 147 -19.73 12.98 -15.72
CA PRO A 147 -19.88 13.16 -17.17
C PRO A 147 -20.29 14.58 -17.57
N ASN A 148 -20.42 15.52 -16.63
CA ASN A 148 -20.89 16.87 -16.95
C ASN A 148 -19.75 17.82 -17.36
N PHE A 149 -18.50 17.42 -17.14
CA PHE A 149 -17.33 18.24 -17.40
C PHE A 149 -16.45 17.70 -18.52
N ASN A 150 -16.82 16.56 -19.14
CA ASN A 150 -16.36 16.03 -20.44
C ASN A 150 -17.09 14.70 -20.76
N ASP A 151 -16.54 13.82 -21.62
CA ASP A 151 -17.12 12.51 -21.98
C ASP A 151 -16.73 11.36 -21.03
N SER A 152 -16.20 11.70 -19.85
CA SER A 152 -15.87 10.79 -18.73
C SER A 152 -14.69 9.87 -19.01
N THR A 153 -13.92 10.09 -20.07
CA THR A 153 -12.79 9.22 -20.43
C THR A 153 -11.64 10.04 -21.00
N LEU A 154 -10.51 10.07 -20.29
CA LEU A 154 -9.30 10.63 -20.87
C LEU A 154 -8.59 9.56 -21.69
N SER A 155 -8.33 9.86 -22.96
CA SER A 155 -7.48 9.07 -23.83
C SER A 155 -6.16 9.81 -24.14
N PRO A 156 -5.11 9.12 -24.59
CA PRO A 156 -3.88 9.78 -25.02
C PRO A 156 -4.07 10.88 -26.09
N SER A 157 -5.11 10.78 -26.94
CA SER A 157 -5.38 11.85 -27.92
C SER A 157 -5.89 13.15 -27.28
N ASP A 158 -6.39 13.09 -26.05
CA ASP A 158 -6.85 14.25 -25.31
C ASP A 158 -5.72 15.06 -24.71
N CYS A 159 -4.54 14.47 -24.50
CA CYS A 159 -3.39 15.11 -23.84
C CYS A 159 -2.17 15.32 -24.74
N LEU A 160 -2.30 15.18 -26.08
CA LEU A 160 -1.17 15.25 -27.01
C LEU A 160 -0.33 16.54 -26.82
N GLY A 161 0.91 16.38 -26.36
CA GLY A 161 1.85 17.47 -26.06
C GLY A 161 1.36 18.44 -24.98
N ALA A 162 0.51 17.99 -24.07
CA ALA A 162 -0.16 18.84 -23.10
C ALA A 162 0.50 18.86 -21.72
N TRP A 163 1.27 17.83 -21.35
CA TRP A 163 1.70 17.63 -19.96
C TRP A 163 3.15 18.04 -19.73
N GLY A 164 3.36 18.85 -18.70
CA GLY A 164 4.67 19.35 -18.28
C GLY A 164 5.17 20.57 -19.05
N ASP A 165 4.31 21.24 -19.81
CA ASP A 165 4.66 22.51 -20.47
C ASP A 165 4.51 23.74 -19.55
N GLY A 166 4.14 23.49 -18.30
CA GLY A 166 4.13 24.42 -17.17
C GLY A 166 5.08 23.95 -16.07
N ASP A 167 4.54 23.18 -15.12
CA ASP A 167 5.20 22.82 -13.85
C ASP A 167 5.19 21.31 -13.55
N ASN A 168 4.52 20.50 -14.38
CA ASN A 168 4.31 19.09 -14.05
C ASN A 168 5.43 18.17 -14.48
N GLU A 169 6.18 17.70 -13.50
CA GLU A 169 7.29 16.77 -13.68
C GLU A 169 6.84 15.31 -13.66
N TRP A 170 5.88 14.98 -12.79
CA TRP A 170 5.53 13.60 -12.51
C TRP A 170 4.01 13.38 -12.51
N LEU A 171 3.58 12.34 -13.23
CA LEU A 171 2.22 11.83 -13.21
C LEU A 171 2.20 10.38 -12.72
N ALA A 172 1.60 10.13 -11.56
CA ALA A 172 1.44 8.80 -10.99
C ALA A 172 -0.02 8.33 -11.07
N LEU A 173 -0.26 7.19 -11.73
CA LEU A 173 -1.59 6.66 -12.04
C LEU A 173 -1.82 5.29 -11.35
N THR A 174 -2.54 5.28 -10.23
CA THR A 174 -3.05 4.05 -9.60
C THR A 174 -4.35 3.62 -10.27
N SER A 175 -4.21 3.04 -11.47
CA SER A 175 -5.34 2.64 -12.32
C SER A 175 -5.00 1.47 -13.21
N CYS A 176 -6.02 0.67 -13.53
CA CYS A 176 -5.85 -0.60 -14.23
C CYS A 176 -5.32 -0.44 -15.65
N GLN A 177 -4.27 -1.20 -15.98
CA GLN A 177 -3.80 -1.49 -17.34
C GLN A 177 -3.41 -0.30 -18.23
N ILE A 178 -3.34 0.93 -17.71
CA ILE A 178 -3.01 2.13 -18.51
C ILE A 178 -1.70 1.97 -19.29
N MET A 179 -0.73 1.23 -18.73
CA MET A 179 0.60 1.00 -19.31
C MET A 179 0.73 -0.30 -20.11
N ARG A 180 -0.38 -0.99 -20.41
CA ARG A 180 -0.39 -2.19 -21.24
C ARG A 180 -0.16 -1.81 -22.71
N ALA A 181 0.84 -2.39 -23.37
CA ALA A 181 1.22 -1.93 -24.72
C ALA A 181 0.39 -2.56 -25.88
N SER A 182 -0.14 -3.78 -25.74
CA SER A 182 -0.92 -4.48 -26.78
C SER A 182 -2.29 -4.98 -26.31
N PHE A 183 -3.22 -5.11 -27.27
CA PHE A 183 -4.42 -5.93 -27.17
C PHE A 183 -4.04 -7.40 -27.30
N ASP A 184 -3.78 -8.11 -26.21
CA ASP A 184 -3.69 -9.58 -26.33
C ASP A 184 -5.12 -10.13 -26.41
N ASN A 185 -5.46 -10.76 -27.54
CA ASN A 185 -6.65 -11.60 -27.78
C ASN A 185 -8.06 -10.97 -27.94
N ILE A 186 -8.23 -9.66 -28.18
CA ILE A 186 -9.52 -9.16 -28.71
C ILE A 186 -9.44 -9.11 -30.25
N PRO A 187 -10.24 -9.89 -31.00
CA PRO A 187 -10.27 -9.79 -32.46
C PRO A 187 -10.64 -8.37 -32.83
N SER A 188 -9.72 -7.69 -33.54
CA SER A 188 -9.78 -6.32 -34.00
C SER A 188 -11.20 -5.88 -34.41
N GLN A 189 -11.99 -5.36 -33.49
CA GLN A 189 -13.14 -4.56 -33.84
C GLN A 189 -12.61 -3.15 -34.04
N ASN A 190 -12.63 -2.70 -35.29
CA ASN A 190 -12.26 -1.39 -35.82
C ASN A 190 -13.07 -0.24 -35.15
N ILE A 191 -12.97 -0.06 -33.83
CA ILE A 191 -13.63 1.03 -33.12
C ILE A 191 -12.72 2.27 -33.09
N PHE A 192 -11.40 2.10 -33.24
CA PHE A 192 -10.44 3.20 -33.32
C PHE A 192 -9.61 3.11 -34.61
N PRO A 193 -9.78 4.03 -35.58
CA PRO A 193 -9.08 3.98 -36.88
C PRO A 193 -7.55 4.20 -36.81
N ASN A 194 -6.96 4.32 -35.61
CA ASN A 194 -5.51 4.46 -35.35
C ASN A 194 -5.00 3.47 -34.26
N ALA A 195 -5.65 2.31 -34.09
CA ALA A 195 -5.27 1.28 -33.10
C ALA A 195 -3.93 0.56 -33.37
N SER A 196 -3.17 0.96 -34.39
CA SER A 196 -1.89 0.36 -34.79
C SER A 196 -0.68 0.88 -34.00
N ILE A 197 -0.81 1.97 -33.23
CA ILE A 197 0.30 2.47 -32.39
C ILE A 197 0.19 1.86 -30.97
N PRO A 198 1.25 1.20 -30.44
CA PRO A 198 1.26 0.69 -29.07
C PRO A 198 0.86 1.77 -28.06
N SER A 199 0.08 1.41 -27.04
CA SER A 199 -0.54 2.40 -26.15
C SER A 199 0.47 3.32 -25.46
N LEU A 200 1.64 2.78 -25.13
CA LEU A 200 2.76 3.51 -24.51
C LEU A 200 3.23 4.71 -25.33
N ASN A 201 3.37 4.56 -26.64
CA ASN A 201 3.82 5.65 -27.51
C ASN A 201 2.80 6.79 -27.56
N ARG A 202 1.52 6.50 -27.30
CA ARG A 202 0.49 7.53 -27.27
C ARG A 202 0.54 8.32 -25.96
N TRP A 203 0.77 7.65 -24.82
CA TRP A 203 0.97 8.32 -23.54
C TRP A 203 2.26 9.13 -23.50
N ALA A 204 3.37 8.60 -24.03
CA ALA A 204 4.63 9.34 -24.12
C ALA A 204 4.48 10.64 -24.92
N ARG A 205 3.65 10.63 -25.97
CA ARG A 205 3.33 11.83 -26.75
C ARG A 205 2.49 12.87 -25.99
N CYS A 206 1.97 12.57 -24.81
CA CYS A 206 1.35 13.58 -23.96
C CYS A 206 2.39 14.44 -23.23
N MET A 207 3.62 13.94 -23.07
CA MET A 207 4.72 14.61 -22.40
C MET A 207 5.25 15.75 -23.29
N ASN A 208 5.42 16.93 -22.69
CA ASN A 208 5.93 18.16 -23.27
C ASN A 208 6.68 18.94 -22.19
N GLY A 209 7.72 18.32 -21.64
CA GLY A 209 8.46 18.81 -20.46
C GLY A 209 8.35 17.86 -19.27
N GLN A 210 7.23 17.12 -19.15
CA GLN A 210 7.03 16.13 -18.09
C GLN A 210 8.14 15.07 -18.07
N HIS A 211 8.61 14.71 -16.89
CA HIS A 211 9.71 13.77 -16.69
C HIS A 211 9.28 12.32 -16.70
N LEU A 212 8.24 11.98 -15.91
CA LEU A 212 7.82 10.59 -15.70
C LEU A 212 6.29 10.43 -15.71
N ILE A 213 5.83 9.36 -16.38
CA ILE A 213 4.47 8.84 -16.19
C ILE A 213 4.56 7.44 -15.60
N LEU A 214 4.03 7.25 -14.40
CA LEU A 214 4.03 5.98 -13.67
C LEU A 214 2.64 5.36 -13.67
N GLY A 215 2.52 4.06 -13.96
CA GLY A 215 1.22 3.39 -13.97
C GLY A 215 1.31 1.87 -14.01
N PHE A 216 0.17 1.18 -14.15
CA PHE A 216 0.13 -0.28 -14.13
C PHE A 216 -0.04 -0.88 -15.52
N VAL A 217 0.72 -1.95 -15.79
CA VAL A 217 0.55 -2.83 -16.95
C VAL A 217 -0.59 -3.82 -16.69
N THR A 218 -0.69 -4.30 -15.45
CA THR A 218 -1.80 -5.12 -14.96
C THR A 218 -2.88 -4.25 -14.33
N ASN A 219 -3.88 -4.87 -13.70
CA ASN A 219 -4.79 -4.12 -12.85
C ASN A 219 -4.06 -3.52 -11.64
N ALA A 220 -4.46 -2.32 -11.26
CA ALA A 220 -4.07 -1.72 -9.98
C ALA A 220 -5.10 -2.14 -8.92
N SER A 221 -4.64 -2.35 -7.69
CA SER A 221 -5.53 -2.55 -6.55
C SER A 221 -5.70 -1.24 -5.81
N ALA A 222 -6.91 -0.91 -5.37
CA ALA A 222 -7.16 0.22 -4.49
C ALA A 222 -7.77 -0.33 -3.19
N TYR A 223 -7.32 0.22 -2.06
CA TYR A 223 -7.66 -0.28 -0.74
C TYR A 223 -8.48 0.73 0.05
N ASN A 224 -9.38 0.28 0.92
CA ASN A 224 -10.24 1.15 1.71
C ASN A 224 -9.53 1.74 2.94
N SER A 225 -8.30 1.32 3.23
CA SER A 225 -7.47 1.85 4.30
C SER A 225 -6.27 2.57 3.72
N ALA A 226 -6.12 3.85 4.07
CA ALA A 226 -5.03 4.69 3.56
C ALA A 226 -3.65 4.04 3.78
N SER A 227 -3.37 3.48 4.95
CA SER A 227 -2.06 2.89 5.27
C SER A 227 -1.70 1.64 4.46
N SER A 228 -2.66 1.04 3.76
CA SER A 228 -2.46 -0.13 2.91
C SER A 228 -2.25 0.25 1.43
N THR A 229 -2.47 1.52 1.08
CA THR A 229 -2.51 2.00 -0.32
C THR A 229 -1.13 2.10 -0.97
N GLN A 230 -1.12 1.99 -2.31
CA GLN A 230 0.07 2.34 -3.10
C GLN A 230 0.47 3.79 -2.83
N ALA A 231 -0.51 4.69 -2.80
CA ALA A 231 -0.29 6.11 -2.53
C ALA A 231 0.42 6.38 -1.21
N TYR A 232 0.02 5.72 -0.12
CA TYR A 232 0.64 5.89 1.20
C TYR A 232 2.10 5.47 1.22
N HIS A 233 2.42 4.32 0.63
CA HIS A 233 3.80 3.88 0.56
C HIS A 233 4.63 4.74 -0.39
N PHE A 234 4.04 5.18 -1.51
CA PHE A 234 4.71 6.04 -2.49
C PHE A 234 5.08 7.39 -1.86
N SER A 235 4.12 8.07 -1.23
CA SER A 235 4.34 9.34 -0.54
C SER A 235 5.34 9.21 0.62
N ARG A 236 5.31 8.09 1.36
CA ARG A 236 6.30 7.78 2.40
C ARG A 236 7.71 7.71 1.83
N TYR A 237 7.92 6.95 0.75
CA TYR A 237 9.26 6.79 0.19
C TYR A 237 9.77 8.09 -0.46
N LEU A 238 8.91 8.90 -1.06
CA LEU A 238 9.28 10.26 -1.49
C LEU A 238 9.75 11.13 -0.31
N ALA A 239 9.01 11.12 0.81
CA ALA A 239 9.41 11.81 2.05
C ALA A 239 10.75 11.30 2.63
N LEU A 240 11.09 10.03 2.37
CA LEU A 240 12.36 9.41 2.73
C LEU A 240 13.49 9.65 1.71
N ASN A 241 13.27 10.54 0.74
CA ASN A 241 14.26 10.96 -0.26
C ASN A 241 14.71 9.83 -1.19
N TYR A 242 13.81 8.89 -1.50
CA TYR A 242 13.97 8.00 -2.65
C TYR A 242 13.73 8.75 -3.96
N THR A 243 14.25 8.22 -5.08
CA THR A 243 13.84 8.74 -6.40
C THR A 243 12.37 8.44 -6.65
N VAL A 244 11.73 9.18 -7.56
CA VAL A 244 10.32 8.95 -7.92
C VAL A 244 10.08 7.50 -8.38
N PRO A 245 10.88 6.90 -9.30
CA PRO A 245 10.74 5.48 -9.63
C PRO A 245 11.00 4.55 -8.44
N GLN A 246 12.03 4.84 -7.61
CA GLN A 246 12.32 4.02 -6.44
C GLN A 246 11.16 3.97 -5.45
N ALA A 247 10.56 5.13 -5.17
CA ALA A 247 9.42 5.24 -4.30
C ALA A 247 8.22 4.48 -4.86
N TRP A 248 7.97 4.58 -6.16
CA TRP A 248 6.85 3.93 -6.83
C TRP A 248 6.97 2.40 -6.86
N TYR A 249 8.13 1.87 -7.23
CA TYR A 249 8.37 0.43 -7.28
C TYR A 249 8.43 -0.20 -5.89
N LYS A 250 9.06 0.45 -4.91
CA LYS A 250 9.00 -0.01 -3.51
C LYS A 250 7.57 -0.02 -2.98
N ALA A 251 6.78 1.01 -3.28
CA ALA A 251 5.37 1.04 -2.89
C ALA A 251 4.60 -0.14 -3.53
N CYS A 252 4.91 -0.44 -4.80
CA CYS A 252 4.29 -1.55 -5.52
C CYS A 252 4.62 -2.90 -4.88
N ASP A 253 5.89 -3.14 -4.49
CA ASP A 253 6.30 -4.36 -3.80
C ASP A 253 5.57 -4.59 -2.45
N VAL A 254 5.12 -3.52 -1.80
CA VAL A 254 4.35 -3.59 -0.54
C VAL A 254 2.85 -3.72 -0.79
N ALA A 255 2.29 -2.84 -1.62
CA ALA A 255 0.85 -2.69 -1.77
C ALA A 255 0.27 -3.48 -2.95
N GLN A 256 1.02 -3.74 -4.02
CA GLN A 256 0.44 -4.15 -5.31
C GLN A 256 0.89 -5.56 -5.68
N ARG A 257 0.38 -6.52 -4.92
CA ARG A 257 0.74 -7.93 -5.03
C ARG A 257 0.51 -8.53 -6.40
N GLY A 258 1.55 -9.16 -6.95
CA GLY A 258 1.47 -9.87 -8.23
C GLY A 258 1.17 -8.94 -9.41
N ARG A 259 1.30 -7.62 -9.20
CA ARG A 259 1.08 -6.63 -10.25
C ARG A 259 2.38 -6.33 -10.98
N VAL A 260 2.21 -5.77 -12.16
CA VAL A 260 3.29 -5.24 -12.98
C VAL A 260 3.04 -3.77 -13.18
N THR A 261 4.03 -2.97 -12.83
CA THR A 261 4.00 -1.53 -13.03
C THR A 261 5.08 -1.12 -14.04
N ARG A 262 4.85 0.03 -14.67
CA ARG A 262 5.73 0.58 -15.68
C ARG A 262 5.80 2.10 -15.54
N THR A 263 6.97 2.63 -15.85
CA THR A 263 7.23 4.07 -15.92
C THR A 263 7.64 4.42 -17.34
N ILE A 264 6.98 5.39 -17.94
CA ILE A 264 7.44 6.09 -19.15
C ILE A 264 8.38 7.19 -18.70
N ILE A 265 9.52 7.31 -19.37
CA ILE A 265 10.66 8.12 -18.97
C ILE A 265 11.01 9.03 -20.15
N ASN A 266 10.96 10.34 -19.95
CA ASN A 266 11.34 11.32 -20.96
C ASN A 266 12.84 11.25 -21.24
N GLU A 267 13.64 11.33 -20.18
CA GLU A 267 15.10 11.25 -20.22
C GLU A 267 15.58 10.27 -19.15
N LEU A 268 16.59 9.44 -19.45
CA LEU A 268 17.10 8.48 -18.46
C LEU A 268 17.55 9.16 -17.15
N ALA A 269 18.05 10.40 -17.24
CA ALA A 269 18.40 11.23 -16.09
C ALA A 269 17.24 11.43 -15.10
N CYS A 270 15.99 11.43 -15.58
CA CYS A 270 14.80 11.60 -14.74
C CYS A 270 14.55 10.41 -13.80
N LEU A 271 15.21 9.27 -14.03
CA LEU A 271 15.23 8.17 -13.04
C LEU A 271 15.89 8.59 -11.72
N ASN A 272 16.67 9.67 -11.72
CA ASN A 272 17.34 10.23 -10.54
C ASN A 272 16.55 11.33 -9.83
N ASP A 273 15.34 11.66 -10.28
CA ASP A 273 14.50 12.70 -9.68
C ASP A 273 14.18 12.38 -8.22
N ARG A 274 14.65 13.25 -7.31
CA ARG A 274 14.50 13.18 -5.86
C ARG A 274 14.00 14.53 -5.34
N PRO A 275 12.69 14.76 -5.31
CA PRO A 275 12.12 16.04 -4.90
C PRO A 275 12.62 16.47 -3.52
N GLN A 276 12.70 15.55 -2.56
CA GLN A 276 13.14 15.88 -1.20
C GLN A 276 14.59 16.43 -1.10
N SER A 277 15.42 16.25 -2.13
CA SER A 277 16.78 16.79 -2.21
C SER A 277 16.96 17.92 -3.23
N GLY A 278 15.91 18.33 -3.94
CA GLY A 278 16.04 19.34 -5.01
C GLY A 278 16.74 18.82 -6.26
N ILE A 279 16.86 17.50 -6.44
CA ILE A 279 17.53 16.91 -7.59
C ILE A 279 16.44 16.50 -8.57
N VAL A 280 16.37 17.18 -9.71
CA VAL A 280 15.45 16.87 -10.81
C VAL A 280 16.27 16.94 -12.11
N CYS A 281 15.94 16.10 -13.09
CA CYS A 281 16.49 16.21 -14.44
C CYS A 281 16.06 17.56 -15.07
N ALA A 282 16.67 17.90 -16.21
CA ALA A 282 16.23 19.08 -16.95
C ALA A 282 15.07 18.71 -17.85
N ASP A 283 14.10 19.62 -18.00
CA ASP A 283 12.99 19.46 -18.91
C ASP A 283 13.50 19.13 -20.31
N SER A 284 12.95 18.07 -20.89
CA SER A 284 13.12 17.76 -22.31
C SER A 284 11.79 17.89 -23.04
N TYR A 285 11.85 18.54 -24.20
CA TYR A 285 10.72 18.71 -25.11
C TYR A 285 10.94 17.92 -26.41
N ASP A 286 11.83 16.93 -26.37
CA ASP A 286 12.05 16.06 -27.50
C ASP A 286 10.94 15.00 -27.61
N THR A 287 11.18 14.03 -28.48
CA THR A 287 10.22 12.97 -28.76
C THR A 287 10.79 11.60 -28.46
N ASP A 288 11.86 11.56 -27.66
CA ASP A 288 12.55 10.35 -27.30
C ASP A 288 12.07 9.89 -25.93
N TRP A 289 11.90 8.59 -25.74
CA TRP A 289 11.51 8.07 -24.43
C TRP A 289 11.99 6.64 -24.22
N TRP A 290 11.95 6.26 -22.95
CA TRP A 290 12.18 4.91 -22.47
C TRP A 290 10.98 4.43 -21.67
N TYR A 291 10.89 3.13 -21.45
CA TYR A 291 10.06 2.60 -20.38
C TYR A 291 10.78 1.56 -19.55
N GLN A 292 10.55 1.64 -18.25
CA GLN A 292 11.05 0.70 -17.26
C GLN A 292 9.88 -0.10 -16.67
N THR A 293 10.01 -1.42 -16.62
CA THR A 293 8.98 -2.32 -16.07
C THR A 293 9.46 -2.98 -14.79
N HIS A 294 8.60 -3.00 -13.78
CA HIS A 294 8.87 -3.61 -12.49
C HIS A 294 7.78 -4.63 -12.10
N TYR A 295 8.22 -5.77 -11.57
CA TYR A 295 7.34 -6.84 -11.10
C TYR A 295 7.23 -6.82 -9.57
N CYS A 296 6.03 -6.53 -9.09
CA CYS A 296 5.69 -6.33 -7.67
C CYS A 296 5.43 -7.66 -6.95
N GLY A 297 6.21 -8.69 -7.32
CA GLY A 297 5.87 -10.11 -7.28
C GLY A 297 5.27 -10.64 -5.99
N THR A 298 4.44 -11.67 -6.09
CA THR A 298 3.99 -12.53 -4.97
C THR A 298 4.11 -13.99 -5.36
N GLU A 299 4.33 -14.83 -4.35
CA GLU A 299 4.28 -16.27 -4.51
C GLU A 299 2.91 -16.81 -4.14
N THR A 300 2.54 -17.89 -4.81
CA THR A 300 1.36 -18.69 -4.49
C THR A 300 1.74 -19.69 -3.41
N ALA A 301 0.84 -19.99 -2.49
CA ALA A 301 1.07 -21.05 -1.53
C ALA A 301 1.24 -22.41 -2.23
N ILE A 302 2.13 -23.24 -1.70
CA ILE A 302 2.25 -24.63 -2.13
C ILE A 302 0.96 -25.39 -1.76
N GLN A 303 0.63 -26.39 -2.55
CA GLN A 303 -0.53 -27.23 -2.25
C GLN A 303 -0.29 -28.09 -1.00
N VAL A 304 -1.11 -27.87 0.03
CA VAL A 304 -1.12 -28.66 1.27
C VAL A 304 -2.37 -29.57 1.28
N PRO A 305 -2.21 -30.90 1.40
CA PRO A 305 -3.35 -31.82 1.46
C PRO A 305 -4.11 -31.68 2.80
N VAL A 306 -5.22 -30.96 2.80
CA VAL A 306 -6.02 -30.62 4.00
C VAL A 306 -6.51 -31.87 4.73
N GLU A 307 -6.76 -32.96 4.03
CA GLU A 307 -7.18 -34.23 4.61
C GLU A 307 -6.15 -34.81 5.59
N LYS A 308 -4.87 -34.46 5.45
CA LYS A 308 -3.80 -34.86 6.36
C LYS A 308 -3.79 -34.07 7.67
N LEU A 309 -4.39 -32.89 7.65
CA LEU A 309 -4.40 -31.96 8.77
C LEU A 309 -5.47 -32.29 9.82
N GLN A 310 -6.41 -33.20 9.51
CA GLN A 310 -7.52 -33.56 10.40
C GLN A 310 -8.32 -32.33 10.87
N ASN A 311 -8.49 -31.34 9.99
CA ASN A 311 -9.11 -30.04 10.28
C ASN A 311 -8.42 -29.26 11.40
N GLN A 312 -7.11 -29.43 11.56
CA GLN A 312 -6.32 -28.67 12.54
C GLN A 312 -5.01 -28.16 11.95
N MET A 313 -4.60 -26.96 12.34
CA MET A 313 -3.31 -26.38 11.96
C MET A 313 -2.48 -26.05 13.21
N PRO A 314 -1.16 -26.22 13.18
CA PRO A 314 -0.31 -25.86 14.32
C PRO A 314 -0.28 -24.35 14.55
N VAL A 315 -0.27 -23.92 15.81
CA VAL A 315 -0.12 -22.50 16.15
C VAL A 315 1.36 -22.12 16.07
N PHE A 316 1.67 -21.08 15.29
CA PHE A 316 3.00 -20.48 15.23
C PHE A 316 2.96 -19.11 15.91
N ARG A 317 3.61 -19.02 17.08
CA ARG A 317 3.73 -17.76 17.82
C ARG A 317 4.94 -16.99 17.34
N VAL A 318 4.76 -15.69 17.13
CA VAL A 318 5.84 -14.74 16.85
C VAL A 318 6.63 -14.54 18.14
N ALA A 319 7.95 -14.72 18.06
CA ALA A 319 8.84 -14.45 19.18
C ALA A 319 8.81 -12.95 19.52
N PRO A 320 8.85 -12.58 20.80
CA PRO A 320 8.98 -11.18 21.19
C PRO A 320 10.24 -10.58 20.55
N TYR A 321 10.09 -9.44 19.89
CA TYR A 321 11.19 -8.69 19.30
C TYR A 321 11.33 -7.37 20.05
N SER A 322 12.40 -7.24 20.84
CA SER A 322 12.61 -6.05 21.67
C SER A 322 13.29 -4.93 20.89
N LEU A 323 13.20 -3.71 21.40
CA LEU A 323 13.96 -2.59 20.84
C LEU A 323 15.48 -2.85 20.88
N ASP A 324 15.97 -3.54 21.91
CA ASP A 324 17.38 -3.91 22.03
C ASP A 324 17.79 -4.91 20.93
N ASP A 325 16.89 -5.83 20.55
CA ASP A 325 17.11 -6.76 19.43
C ASP A 325 17.12 -5.99 18.10
N ALA A 326 16.16 -5.08 17.91
CA ALA A 326 16.11 -4.20 16.74
C ALA A 326 17.38 -3.36 16.58
N GLU A 327 17.90 -2.78 17.67
CA GLU A 327 19.15 -2.01 17.63
C GLU A 327 20.37 -2.90 17.32
N GLN A 328 20.41 -4.13 17.84
CA GLN A 328 21.47 -5.10 17.52
C GLN A 328 21.44 -5.53 16.05
N ASP A 329 20.26 -5.85 15.52
CA ASP A 329 20.09 -6.21 14.11
C ASP A 329 20.38 -5.03 13.20
N LEU A 330 19.96 -3.82 13.54
CA LEU A 330 20.30 -2.62 12.77
C LEU A 330 21.82 -2.44 12.68
N ASN A 331 22.54 -2.60 13.80
CA ASN A 331 24.00 -2.51 13.81
C ASN A 331 24.64 -3.59 12.90
N ARG A 332 24.19 -4.83 13.03
CA ARG A 332 24.68 -5.99 12.25
C ARG A 332 24.41 -5.80 10.75
N LEU A 333 23.17 -5.49 10.39
CA LEU A 333 22.74 -5.25 9.01
C LEU A 333 23.46 -4.05 8.40
N SER A 334 23.70 -3.01 9.18
CA SER A 334 24.46 -1.85 8.70
C SER A 334 25.91 -2.18 8.41
N GLU A 335 26.56 -3.00 9.25
CA GLU A 335 27.93 -3.47 8.98
C GLU A 335 27.99 -4.26 7.67
N ILE A 336 27.01 -5.14 7.44
CA ILE A 336 26.92 -5.96 6.22
C ILE A 336 26.61 -5.11 4.98
N LEU A 337 25.60 -4.25 5.05
CA LEU A 337 25.00 -3.60 3.87
C LEU A 337 25.59 -2.21 3.59
N LEU A 338 26.04 -1.51 4.63
CA LEU A 338 26.62 -0.16 4.55
C LEU A 338 28.14 -0.14 4.77
N GLY A 339 28.72 -1.31 5.08
CA GLY A 339 30.17 -1.50 5.30
C GLY A 339 30.71 -0.87 6.58
N VAL A 340 29.86 -0.36 7.46
CA VAL A 340 30.22 0.14 8.80
C VAL A 340 29.08 -0.06 9.79
N PRO A 341 29.38 -0.30 11.07
CA PRO A 341 28.40 -0.15 12.13
C PRO A 341 27.93 1.31 12.19
N VAL A 342 26.63 1.53 12.37
CA VAL A 342 26.05 2.86 12.61
C VAL A 342 25.16 2.77 13.85
N THR A 343 25.33 3.74 14.75
CA THR A 343 24.34 3.99 15.79
C THR A 343 23.08 4.56 15.14
N SER A 344 21.91 4.11 15.57
CA SER A 344 20.63 4.59 15.04
C SER A 344 20.58 6.12 15.13
N THR A 345 20.52 6.79 13.99
CA THR A 345 19.90 8.12 13.95
C THR A 345 18.41 7.89 13.81
N VAL A 346 17.67 8.04 14.90
CA VAL A 346 16.24 8.34 14.78
C VAL A 346 16.20 9.63 13.94
N ARG A 347 15.78 9.54 12.67
CA ARG A 347 15.55 10.75 11.87
C ARG A 347 14.45 11.53 12.59
N SER A 348 14.85 12.56 13.32
CA SER A 348 13.96 13.49 14.01
C SER A 348 13.45 14.52 13.02
N THR A 349 12.75 14.07 11.98
CA THR A 349 11.68 14.91 11.45
C THR A 349 10.53 14.82 12.45
N ALA A 350 9.74 15.87 12.62
CA ALA A 350 8.62 15.91 13.58
C ALA A 350 7.56 14.79 13.38
N LEU A 351 7.72 13.97 12.33
CA LEU A 351 6.91 12.83 11.92
C LEU A 351 7.35 11.49 12.58
N SER A 352 8.49 11.42 13.27
CA SER A 352 9.16 10.15 13.60
C SER A 352 8.76 9.45 14.90
N GLN A 353 7.89 10.02 15.74
CA GLN A 353 7.47 9.31 16.97
C GLN A 353 6.49 8.16 16.68
N ALA A 354 5.82 8.17 15.53
CA ALA A 354 4.87 7.14 15.13
C ALA A 354 5.43 6.12 14.11
N ASP A 355 6.59 6.39 13.47
CA ASP A 355 7.16 5.49 12.47
C ASP A 355 7.61 4.16 13.14
N PRO A 356 7.12 3.00 12.70
CA PRO A 356 7.58 1.71 13.22
C PRO A 356 8.99 1.33 12.76
N PHE A 357 9.62 2.10 11.86
CA PHE A 357 10.92 1.78 11.29
C PHE A 357 12.09 2.55 11.92
N LEU A 358 13.20 1.85 12.17
CA LEU A 358 14.52 2.42 12.34
C LEU A 358 15.15 2.62 10.95
N VAL A 359 15.48 3.86 10.61
CA VAL A 359 16.05 4.20 9.30
C VAL A 359 17.48 4.71 9.47
N THR A 360 18.41 4.14 8.70
CA THR A 360 19.79 4.63 8.63
C THR A 360 20.23 4.76 7.19
N SER A 361 21.05 5.77 6.91
CA SER A 361 21.51 6.07 5.55
C SER A 361 22.98 6.49 5.54
N ARG A 362 23.77 5.96 4.62
CA ARG A 362 25.19 6.31 4.43
C ARG A 362 25.57 6.23 2.95
N ILE A 363 26.18 7.29 2.42
CA ILE A 363 26.69 7.34 1.03
C ILE A 363 25.61 6.84 0.05
N SER A 364 24.44 7.47 0.07
CA SER A 364 23.28 7.10 -0.77
C SER A 364 22.78 5.65 -0.63
N ARG A 365 23.15 4.92 0.41
CA ARG A 365 22.54 3.63 0.76
C ARG A 365 21.63 3.81 1.95
N THR A 366 20.42 3.26 1.87
CA THR A 366 19.40 3.36 2.92
C THR A 366 19.00 1.97 3.38
N LEU A 367 18.98 1.78 4.70
CA LEU A 367 18.49 0.58 5.39
C LEU A 367 17.33 1.00 6.30
N GLU A 368 16.19 0.33 6.16
CA GLU A 368 15.02 0.46 7.01
C GLU A 368 14.81 -0.87 7.73
N LEU A 369 14.59 -0.84 9.05
CA LEU A 369 14.32 -2.02 9.88
C LEU A 369 13.06 -1.78 10.71
N ASP A 370 12.07 -2.66 10.64
CA ASP A 370 10.89 -2.61 11.49
C ASP A 370 11.27 -2.99 12.93
N LYS A 371 11.09 -2.06 13.85
CA LYS A 371 11.46 -2.20 15.27
C LYS A 371 10.66 -3.27 16.01
N ASN A 372 9.56 -3.74 15.41
CA ASN A 372 8.65 -4.71 16.03
C ASN A 372 8.76 -6.12 15.43
N SER A 373 9.46 -6.30 14.30
CA SER A 373 9.45 -7.59 13.59
C SER A 373 10.80 -8.07 13.07
N GLY A 374 11.81 -7.19 13.00
CA GLY A 374 13.10 -7.52 12.41
C GLY A 374 13.11 -7.59 10.88
N MET A 375 11.97 -7.34 10.23
CA MET A 375 11.89 -7.20 8.78
C MET A 375 12.60 -5.92 8.34
N TYR A 376 13.33 -5.98 7.24
CA TYR A 376 14.14 -4.88 6.76
C TYR A 376 14.06 -4.70 5.24
N THR A 377 14.36 -3.48 4.79
CA THR A 377 14.62 -3.18 3.38
C THR A 377 15.92 -2.41 3.23
N TYR A 378 16.62 -2.66 2.14
CA TYR A 378 17.87 -2.01 1.77
C TYR A 378 17.79 -1.55 0.32
N ALA A 379 18.33 -0.37 0.04
CA ALA A 379 18.49 0.15 -1.31
C ALA A 379 19.79 0.95 -1.43
N ASP A 380 20.58 0.64 -2.45
CA ASP A 380 21.61 1.54 -2.97
C ASP A 380 20.92 2.56 -3.87
N GLN A 381 20.65 3.75 -3.32
CA GLN A 381 19.88 4.79 -3.99
C GLN A 381 20.60 5.34 -5.22
N GLN A 382 21.89 5.09 -5.42
CA GLN A 382 22.64 5.48 -6.62
C GLN A 382 22.59 4.42 -7.73
N GLN A 383 22.10 3.22 -7.45
CA GLN A 383 22.07 2.13 -8.42
C GLN A 383 20.66 1.58 -8.64
N LEU A 384 19.91 1.28 -7.59
CA LEU A 384 18.60 0.63 -7.71
C LEU A 384 17.59 1.54 -8.43
N TRP A 385 17.20 1.18 -9.65
CA TRP A 385 16.26 1.89 -10.53
C TRP A 385 16.67 3.35 -10.78
N THR A 386 17.92 3.53 -11.19
CA THR A 386 18.53 4.82 -11.49
C THR A 386 19.02 4.89 -12.93
N GLU A 387 19.33 6.10 -13.40
CA GLU A 387 19.97 6.32 -14.70
C GLU A 387 21.23 5.47 -14.89
N ALA A 388 22.15 5.52 -13.92
CA ALA A 388 23.44 4.82 -14.01
C ALA A 388 23.26 3.30 -14.19
N GLN A 389 22.23 2.72 -13.58
CA GLN A 389 21.89 1.32 -13.77
C GLN A 389 21.28 1.08 -15.15
N ALA A 390 20.35 1.93 -15.59
CA ALA A 390 19.73 1.81 -16.90
C ALA A 390 20.78 1.89 -18.02
N GLU A 391 21.70 2.85 -17.95
CA GLU A 391 22.83 2.99 -18.88
C GLU A 391 23.73 1.75 -18.86
N ALA A 392 24.07 1.23 -17.67
CA ALA A 392 24.89 0.04 -17.53
C ALA A 392 24.21 -1.20 -18.15
N ALA A 393 22.90 -1.36 -17.95
CA ALA A 393 22.12 -2.43 -18.53
C ALA A 393 22.03 -2.32 -20.06
N LEU A 394 21.78 -1.13 -20.59
CA LEU A 394 21.70 -0.87 -22.04
C LEU A 394 23.06 -1.01 -22.75
N ALA A 395 24.16 -0.84 -22.02
CA ALA A 395 25.52 -1.02 -22.55
C ALA A 395 25.95 -2.50 -22.67
N VAL A 396 25.20 -3.44 -22.09
CA VAL A 396 25.51 -4.87 -22.15
C VAL A 396 24.45 -5.66 -22.90
N THR A 397 24.85 -6.81 -23.44
CA THR A 397 23.94 -7.78 -24.06
C THR A 397 24.11 -9.13 -23.39
N ALA A 398 23.19 -10.06 -23.61
CA ALA A 398 23.35 -11.45 -23.16
C ALA A 398 24.61 -12.16 -23.69
N ALA A 399 25.31 -11.57 -24.68
CA ALA A 399 26.60 -12.07 -25.18
C ALA A 399 27.81 -11.39 -24.52
N SER A 400 27.61 -10.33 -23.72
CA SER A 400 28.69 -9.62 -23.04
C SER A 400 29.30 -10.51 -21.94
N PRO A 401 30.63 -10.56 -21.81
CA PRO A 401 31.30 -11.47 -20.86
C PRO A 401 31.04 -11.13 -19.38
N ASN A 402 30.55 -9.92 -19.09
CA ASN A 402 30.17 -9.45 -17.75
C ASN A 402 28.65 -9.41 -17.55
N PHE A 403 27.85 -9.95 -18.48
CA PHE A 403 26.40 -10.02 -18.32
C PHE A 403 26.05 -11.11 -17.31
N VAL A 404 25.36 -10.73 -16.24
CA VAL A 404 24.84 -11.64 -15.22
C VAL A 404 23.56 -12.26 -15.76
N HIS A 405 23.59 -13.56 -16.04
CA HIS A 405 22.39 -14.31 -16.41
C HIS A 405 21.53 -14.64 -15.18
N GLN A 406 20.29 -15.07 -15.41
CA GLN A 406 19.33 -15.46 -14.37
C GLN A 406 19.90 -16.47 -13.35
N ASP A 407 20.62 -17.50 -13.83
CA ASP A 407 21.25 -18.52 -12.96
C ASP A 407 22.41 -17.94 -12.14
N ASP A 408 23.18 -17.01 -12.71
CA ASP A 408 24.24 -16.29 -12.00
C ASP A 408 23.67 -15.36 -10.93
N ALA A 409 22.58 -14.64 -11.25
CA ALA A 409 21.90 -13.77 -10.29
C ALA A 409 21.44 -14.56 -9.06
N ARG A 410 20.80 -15.72 -9.27
CA ARG A 410 20.44 -16.62 -8.17
C ARG A 410 21.67 -17.04 -7.36
N ARG A 411 22.73 -17.48 -8.00
CA ARG A 411 23.96 -17.92 -7.31
C ARG A 411 24.59 -16.77 -6.50
N ILE A 412 24.63 -15.57 -7.07
CA ILE A 412 25.13 -14.35 -6.41
C ILE A 412 24.29 -14.05 -5.16
N ALA A 413 22.97 -14.05 -5.28
CA ALA A 413 22.06 -13.86 -4.15
C ALA A 413 22.22 -14.95 -3.08
N ASP A 414 22.25 -16.23 -3.47
CA ASP A 414 22.45 -17.36 -2.55
C ASP A 414 23.77 -17.24 -1.79
N ASN A 415 24.86 -16.89 -2.48
CA ASN A 415 26.16 -16.69 -1.86
C ASN A 415 26.14 -15.51 -0.89
N PHE A 416 25.59 -14.37 -1.32
CA PHE A 416 25.49 -13.17 -0.51
C PHE A 416 24.71 -13.42 0.78
N LEU A 417 23.53 -14.03 0.68
CA LEU A 417 22.68 -14.34 1.83
C LEU A 417 23.36 -15.32 2.78
N ARG A 418 23.99 -16.39 2.27
CA ARG A 418 24.67 -17.39 3.11
C ARG A 418 25.91 -16.84 3.80
N GLN A 419 26.75 -16.09 3.09
CA GLN A 419 28.00 -15.54 3.64
C GLN A 419 27.73 -14.54 4.77
N ASN A 420 26.62 -13.80 4.68
CA ASN A 420 26.24 -12.78 5.65
C ASN A 420 25.24 -13.27 6.71
N GLY A 421 24.85 -14.54 6.69
CA GLY A 421 23.88 -15.10 7.64
C GLY A 421 22.51 -14.42 7.54
N LEU A 422 22.08 -14.10 6.32
CA LEU A 422 20.79 -13.46 6.01
C LEU A 422 19.78 -14.45 5.40
N ILE A 423 20.14 -15.72 5.27
CA ILE A 423 19.21 -16.76 4.86
C ILE A 423 18.52 -17.33 6.10
N ASP A 424 17.25 -16.97 6.29
CA ASP A 424 16.49 -17.42 7.45
C ASP A 424 16.12 -18.92 7.34
N PRO A 425 15.97 -19.63 8.48
CA PRO A 425 15.43 -20.98 8.49
C PRO A 425 14.05 -21.03 7.82
N GLY A 426 13.91 -21.86 6.78
CA GLY A 426 12.68 -21.96 5.99
C GLY A 426 12.67 -21.11 4.71
N SER A 427 13.73 -20.35 4.44
CA SER A 427 13.94 -19.66 3.15
C SER A 427 14.17 -20.67 2.03
N VAL A 428 13.24 -20.69 1.07
CA VAL A 428 13.27 -21.58 -0.09
C VAL A 428 13.24 -20.74 -1.36
N PHE A 429 14.22 -20.97 -2.24
CA PHE A 429 14.23 -20.32 -3.56
C PHE A 429 12.90 -20.55 -4.29
N ASN A 430 12.30 -19.47 -4.78
CA ASN A 430 11.07 -19.51 -5.55
C ASN A 430 11.37 -19.32 -7.05
N GLN A 431 11.84 -18.14 -7.43
CA GLN A 431 12.05 -17.76 -8.81
C GLN A 431 13.02 -16.58 -8.95
N VAL A 432 13.46 -16.34 -10.19
CA VAL A 432 14.16 -15.11 -10.58
C VAL A 432 13.34 -14.43 -11.68
N ILE A 433 12.98 -13.17 -11.50
CA ILE A 433 12.24 -12.36 -12.49
C ILE A 433 13.06 -11.11 -12.82
N SER A 434 13.10 -10.70 -14.09
CA SER A 434 13.75 -9.45 -14.48
C SER A 434 12.82 -8.25 -14.32
N ASP A 435 13.33 -7.16 -13.75
CA ASP A 435 12.85 -5.83 -14.16
C ASP A 435 13.47 -5.52 -15.52
N THR A 436 12.79 -4.73 -16.34
CA THR A 436 13.23 -4.47 -17.72
C THR A 436 13.32 -2.99 -18.04
N ILE A 437 14.14 -2.66 -19.04
CA ILE A 437 14.31 -1.32 -19.62
C ILE A 437 14.28 -1.44 -21.15
N SER A 438 13.55 -0.54 -21.81
CA SER A 438 13.55 -0.46 -23.28
C SER A 438 14.81 0.21 -23.82
N SER A 439 15.13 0.00 -25.10
CA SER A 439 15.97 0.95 -25.83
C SER A 439 15.25 2.31 -25.98
N GLN A 440 16.00 3.34 -26.42
CA GLN A 440 15.45 4.65 -26.74
C GLN A 440 14.49 4.55 -27.92
N LEU A 441 13.31 5.15 -27.78
CA LEU A 441 12.29 5.17 -28.81
C LEU A 441 12.07 6.60 -29.29
N ASP A 442 12.23 6.84 -30.60
CA ASP A 442 12.05 8.16 -31.22
C ASP A 442 10.67 8.24 -31.92
N ALA A 443 9.77 9.11 -31.44
CA ALA A 443 8.44 9.29 -32.04
C ALA A 443 8.44 9.74 -33.49
N GLY A 444 9.49 10.44 -33.92
CA GLY A 444 9.69 10.97 -35.27
C GLY A 444 10.04 9.90 -36.29
N THR A 445 10.57 8.75 -35.84
CA THR A 445 10.90 7.61 -36.71
C THR A 445 9.79 6.57 -36.82
N ILE A 446 8.80 6.60 -35.92
CA ILE A 446 7.65 5.69 -35.93
C ILE A 446 6.57 6.23 -36.89
N THR A 447 6.61 5.80 -38.16
CA THR A 447 5.53 6.12 -39.12
C THR A 447 4.28 5.27 -38.83
N PRO A 448 3.06 5.77 -39.12
CA PRO A 448 1.82 4.98 -39.02
C PRO A 448 1.85 3.68 -39.84
N GLU A 449 2.63 3.67 -40.93
CA GLU A 449 2.87 2.49 -41.77
C GLU A 449 3.86 1.49 -41.13
N ALA A 450 4.86 1.96 -40.38
CA ALA A 450 5.73 1.10 -39.56
C ALA A 450 5.00 0.54 -38.33
N ALA A 451 4.00 1.25 -37.80
CA ALA A 451 3.16 0.78 -36.71
C ALA A 451 2.09 -0.24 -37.19
N GLY A 452 1.68 -0.16 -38.47
CA GLY A 452 0.57 -0.97 -39.03
C GLY A 452 0.95 -2.16 -39.91
N ALA A 453 2.19 -2.26 -40.43
CA ALA A 453 2.58 -3.30 -41.38
C ALA A 453 3.33 -4.49 -40.74
N ASP A 454 4.13 -4.23 -39.72
CA ASP A 454 4.69 -5.20 -38.80
C ASP A 454 4.55 -4.51 -37.46
N GLY A 455 3.68 -5.00 -36.58
CA GLY A 455 3.54 -4.42 -35.25
C GLY A 455 4.94 -4.20 -34.70
N ILE A 456 5.26 -2.96 -34.32
CA ILE A 456 6.38 -2.71 -33.41
C ILE A 456 5.94 -3.40 -32.12
N GLU A 457 6.10 -4.72 -32.10
CA GLU A 457 6.03 -5.52 -30.91
C GLU A 457 7.09 -4.88 -30.01
N GLN A 458 6.62 -4.24 -28.96
CA GLN A 458 7.09 -4.32 -27.58
C GLN A 458 8.14 -5.42 -27.29
N THR A 459 9.26 -5.49 -28.04
CA THR A 459 10.23 -6.60 -28.05
C THR A 459 11.68 -6.18 -27.81
N ASP A 460 11.95 -4.88 -27.64
CA ASP A 460 13.31 -4.41 -27.31
C ASP A 460 13.44 -4.01 -25.83
N GLU A 461 12.78 -4.77 -24.95
CA GLU A 461 13.06 -4.72 -23.52
C GLU A 461 14.22 -5.66 -23.19
N SER A 462 15.24 -5.10 -22.53
CA SER A 462 16.35 -5.84 -21.97
C SER A 462 16.22 -5.92 -20.45
N ALA A 463 16.86 -6.91 -19.83
CA ALA A 463 16.87 -7.01 -18.38
C ALA A 463 17.65 -5.82 -17.78
N LEU A 464 17.02 -5.09 -16.86
CA LEU A 464 17.62 -4.01 -16.08
C LEU A 464 18.32 -4.56 -14.82
N LEU A 465 17.62 -5.46 -14.13
CA LEU A 465 18.11 -6.20 -12.97
C LEU A 465 17.34 -7.51 -12.80
N TRP A 466 17.84 -8.36 -11.92
CA TRP A 466 17.18 -9.59 -11.51
C TRP A 466 16.65 -9.47 -10.08
N ASN A 467 15.38 -9.78 -9.91
CA ASN A 467 14.72 -10.01 -8.64
C ASN A 467 14.83 -11.49 -8.28
N VAL A 468 15.69 -11.85 -7.34
CA VAL A 468 15.79 -13.22 -6.80
C VAL A 468 14.87 -13.33 -5.59
N ILE A 469 13.83 -14.15 -5.69
CA ILE A 469 12.74 -14.22 -4.72
C ILE A 469 12.82 -15.55 -3.95
N TYR A 470 12.69 -15.47 -2.63
CA TYR A 470 12.66 -16.60 -1.71
C TYR A 470 11.35 -16.62 -0.92
N SER A 471 10.75 -17.80 -0.88
CA SER A 471 9.54 -18.12 -0.14
C SER A 471 9.81 -18.44 1.31
N ARG A 472 8.79 -18.21 2.13
CA ARG A 472 8.75 -18.69 3.50
C ARG A 472 8.02 -20.02 3.65
N ARG A 473 8.77 -21.03 4.11
CA ARG A 473 8.23 -22.36 4.42
C ARG A 473 8.45 -22.74 5.87
N LEU A 474 7.38 -23.21 6.51
CA LEU A 474 7.41 -23.75 7.85
C LEU A 474 7.08 -25.24 7.81
N THR A 475 7.80 -26.04 8.60
CA THR A 475 7.53 -27.47 8.72
C THR A 475 7.03 -27.79 10.11
N ALA A 476 5.95 -28.58 10.21
CA ALA A 476 5.43 -29.07 11.47
C ALA A 476 5.14 -30.58 11.43
N GLY A 477 5.33 -31.25 12.56
CA GLY A 477 4.99 -32.66 12.73
C GLY A 477 3.53 -32.84 13.12
N ILE A 478 2.68 -33.20 12.17
CA ILE A 478 1.24 -33.43 12.39
C ILE A 478 1.03 -34.87 12.86
N VAL A 479 0.30 -35.04 13.97
CA VAL A 479 -0.03 -36.38 14.49
C VAL A 479 -1.22 -36.94 13.71
N THR A 480 -0.97 -37.98 12.94
CA THR A 480 -1.99 -38.73 12.21
C THR A 480 -2.23 -40.08 12.88
N ALA A 481 -3.27 -40.80 12.45
CA ALA A 481 -3.48 -42.20 12.87
C ALA A 481 -2.30 -43.13 12.52
N ALA A 482 -1.46 -42.74 11.53
CA ALA A 482 -0.30 -43.50 11.09
C ALA A 482 1.02 -43.10 11.79
N GLY A 483 1.00 -42.08 12.65
CA GLY A 483 2.18 -41.53 13.32
C GLY A 483 2.38 -40.03 13.04
N VAL A 484 3.57 -39.50 13.33
CA VAL A 484 3.90 -38.09 13.07
C VAL A 484 4.35 -37.94 11.62
N GLU A 485 3.62 -37.16 10.83
CA GLU A 485 3.98 -36.79 9.46
C GLU A 485 4.48 -35.34 9.43
N GLN A 486 5.60 -35.09 8.75
CA GLN A 486 6.08 -33.72 8.54
C GLN A 486 5.31 -33.09 7.40
N VAL A 487 4.63 -31.98 7.67
CA VAL A 487 3.89 -31.20 6.69
C VAL A 487 4.55 -29.83 6.55
N GLU A 488 4.75 -29.41 5.31
CA GLU A 488 5.30 -28.10 4.97
C GLU A 488 4.15 -27.14 4.60
N PHE A 489 4.22 -25.93 5.11
CA PHE A 489 3.25 -24.86 4.87
C PHE A 489 3.96 -23.66 4.27
N SER A 490 3.33 -23.00 3.29
CA SER A 490 3.74 -21.67 2.87
C SER A 490 3.30 -20.63 3.88
N VAL A 491 4.13 -19.61 4.09
CA VAL A 491 3.69 -18.34 4.68
C VAL A 491 3.52 -17.37 3.52
N VAL A 492 2.38 -16.70 3.49
CA VAL A 492 1.93 -15.72 2.50
C VAL A 492 1.68 -14.40 3.22
N GLY A 493 1.46 -13.32 2.47
CA GLY A 493 1.33 -11.98 3.07
C GLY A 493 2.43 -11.03 2.61
N PRO A 494 2.40 -9.75 3.04
CA PRO A 494 3.39 -8.77 2.63
C PRO A 494 4.70 -8.93 3.38
N GLY A 495 4.69 -9.53 4.59
CA GLY A 495 5.89 -9.79 5.38
C GLY A 495 6.58 -11.13 5.09
N ALA A 496 5.97 -12.00 4.27
CA ALA A 496 6.43 -13.38 4.09
C ALA A 496 7.55 -13.57 3.06
N LYS A 497 8.15 -12.49 2.54
CA LYS A 497 9.03 -12.54 1.36
C LYS A 497 10.43 -12.03 1.65
N GLN A 498 11.40 -12.69 1.03
CA GLN A 498 12.75 -12.17 0.87
C GLN A 498 13.07 -12.00 -0.62
N LYS A 499 13.55 -10.81 -0.99
CA LYS A 499 13.85 -10.42 -2.37
C LYS A 499 15.24 -9.79 -2.41
N VAL A 500 16.06 -10.21 -3.35
CA VAL A 500 17.41 -9.66 -3.58
C VAL A 500 17.48 -9.10 -5.00
N TYR A 501 17.87 -7.85 -5.14
CA TYR A 501 18.00 -7.18 -6.44
C TYR A 501 19.46 -7.23 -6.88
N VAL A 502 19.71 -7.98 -7.95
CA VAL A 502 21.06 -8.22 -8.50
C VAL A 502 21.17 -7.50 -9.85
N PRO A 503 22.17 -6.62 -10.05
CA PRO A 503 22.35 -5.93 -11.33
C PRO A 503 22.68 -6.94 -12.45
N VAL A 504 22.36 -6.58 -13.70
CA VAL A 504 22.71 -7.40 -14.88
C VAL A 504 24.19 -7.32 -15.27
N THR A 505 24.96 -6.46 -14.62
CA THR A 505 26.39 -6.29 -14.83
C THR A 505 27.19 -6.80 -13.64
N ALA A 506 28.18 -7.64 -13.89
CA ALA A 506 29.10 -8.12 -12.87
C ALA A 506 30.16 -7.07 -12.54
N ASP A 507 30.51 -6.95 -11.25
CA ASP A 507 31.61 -6.11 -10.75
C ASP A 507 32.96 -6.75 -11.07
N GLU A 508 33.05 -8.07 -10.95
CA GLU A 508 34.27 -8.84 -11.12
C GLU A 508 34.00 -10.30 -11.53
N VAL A 509 35.07 -10.98 -11.92
CA VAL A 509 35.09 -12.43 -12.15
C VAL A 509 36.04 -13.05 -11.14
N ASP A 510 35.55 -13.99 -10.34
CA ASP A 510 36.36 -14.61 -9.30
C ASP A 510 37.42 -15.57 -9.87
N ALA A 511 38.27 -16.12 -8.99
CA ALA A 511 39.34 -17.04 -9.39
C ALA A 511 38.84 -18.37 -10.01
N ALA A 512 37.56 -18.71 -9.82
CA ALA A 512 36.92 -19.87 -10.43
C ALA A 512 36.26 -19.52 -11.79
N GLY A 513 36.34 -18.26 -12.23
CA GLY A 513 35.71 -17.78 -13.45
C GLY A 513 34.22 -17.45 -13.30
N LEU A 514 33.72 -17.34 -12.06
CA LEU A 514 32.31 -17.03 -11.80
C LEU A 514 32.10 -15.52 -11.66
N LEU A 515 31.02 -15.02 -12.25
CA LEU A 515 30.62 -13.63 -12.12
C LEU A 515 30.25 -13.29 -10.67
N GLN A 516 30.69 -12.13 -10.20
CA GLN A 516 30.29 -11.59 -8.90
C GLN A 516 29.67 -10.22 -9.10
N ALA A 517 28.60 -9.96 -8.37
CA ALA A 517 27.96 -8.65 -8.33
C ALA A 517 27.49 -8.37 -6.90
N THR A 518 27.57 -7.12 -6.49
CA THR A 518 27.02 -6.69 -5.21
C THR A 518 25.51 -6.46 -5.36
N PRO A 519 24.65 -7.06 -4.52
CA PRO A 519 23.24 -6.72 -4.50
C PRO A 519 23.02 -5.22 -4.25
N ILE A 520 22.18 -4.60 -5.08
CA ILE A 520 21.90 -3.16 -5.06
C ILE A 520 20.60 -2.83 -4.32
N GLY A 521 19.84 -3.84 -3.93
CA GLY A 521 18.66 -3.73 -3.11
C GLY A 521 18.33 -5.05 -2.43
N MET A 522 17.55 -5.00 -1.36
CA MET A 522 17.04 -6.20 -0.69
C MET A 522 15.79 -5.90 0.12
N GLN A 523 14.86 -6.83 0.18
CA GLN A 523 13.83 -6.95 1.21
C GLN A 523 14.07 -8.29 1.91
N GLY A 524 14.07 -8.31 3.23
CA GLY A 524 14.32 -9.55 3.97
C GLY A 524 14.04 -9.40 5.45
N GLY A 525 14.44 -10.39 6.23
CA GLY A 525 14.05 -10.49 7.63
C GLY A 525 12.61 -10.93 7.76
N TRP A 526 12.36 -11.80 8.73
CA TRP A 526 11.11 -12.52 8.92
C TRP A 526 10.80 -12.41 10.40
N ARG A 527 9.52 -12.38 10.80
CA ARG A 527 9.22 -12.51 12.23
C ARG A 527 9.74 -13.87 12.67
N GLU A 528 10.60 -13.93 13.68
CA GLU A 528 11.00 -15.21 14.25
C GLU A 528 9.74 -15.89 14.79
N VAL A 529 9.50 -17.15 14.40
CA VAL A 529 8.35 -17.92 14.85
C VAL A 529 8.78 -19.21 15.49
N GLN A 530 8.01 -19.63 16.48
CA GLN A 530 8.18 -20.91 17.15
C GLN A 530 6.85 -21.64 17.13
N SER A 531 6.89 -22.95 16.87
CA SER A 531 5.71 -23.78 17.05
C SER A 531 5.32 -23.78 18.52
N GLU A 532 4.10 -23.35 18.81
CA GLU A 532 3.60 -23.29 20.17
C GLU A 532 3.38 -24.72 20.68
N VAL A 533 3.80 -25.01 21.91
CA VAL A 533 3.57 -26.31 22.56
C VAL A 533 2.80 -26.13 23.85
N ASN A 534 1.88 -27.05 24.11
CA ASN A 534 1.20 -27.11 25.40
C ASN A 534 2.23 -27.44 26.49
N ALA A 535 2.45 -26.52 27.42
CA ALA A 535 3.46 -26.67 28.48
C ALA A 535 3.26 -27.92 29.36
N ALA A 536 2.04 -28.43 29.49
CA ALA A 536 1.73 -29.61 30.30
C ALA A 536 1.99 -30.93 29.56
N THR A 537 1.73 -30.99 28.25
CA THR A 537 1.82 -32.23 27.46
C THR A 537 3.04 -32.30 26.55
N GLY A 538 3.68 -31.15 26.27
CA GLY A 538 4.75 -31.00 25.27
C GLY A 538 4.28 -31.23 23.83
N GLN A 539 2.97 -31.37 23.60
CA GLN A 539 2.40 -31.53 22.26
C GLN A 539 2.24 -30.16 21.60
N LEU A 540 2.32 -30.13 20.27
CA LEU A 540 2.01 -28.93 19.49
C LEU A 540 0.61 -28.42 19.84
N LEU A 541 0.51 -27.12 20.07
CA LEU A 541 -0.79 -26.46 20.13
C LEU A 541 -1.34 -26.41 18.72
N MET A 542 -2.58 -26.88 18.58
CA MET A 542 -3.30 -26.91 17.32
C MET A 542 -4.52 -26.00 17.44
N VAL A 543 -4.90 -25.38 16.33
CA VAL A 543 -6.16 -24.66 16.17
C VAL A 543 -7.05 -25.40 15.19
N ASP A 544 -8.32 -25.52 15.53
CA ASP A 544 -9.33 -26.08 14.63
C ASP A 544 -9.54 -25.15 13.44
N ILE A 545 -9.46 -25.71 12.23
CA ILE A 545 -9.78 -25.03 10.99
C ILE A 545 -11.13 -25.49 10.47
N ARG A 546 -11.89 -24.53 9.93
CA ARG A 546 -13.19 -24.77 9.31
C ARG A 546 -13.00 -25.54 7.99
N PRO A 547 -13.93 -26.44 7.63
CA PRO A 547 -13.90 -27.10 6.33
C PRO A 547 -13.87 -26.09 5.17
N GLU A 548 -13.10 -26.39 4.13
CA GLU A 548 -12.97 -25.52 2.95
C GLU A 548 -14.31 -25.11 2.36
N ALA A 549 -15.28 -26.04 2.28
CA ALA A 549 -16.61 -25.77 1.74
C ALA A 549 -17.38 -24.72 2.56
N GLU A 550 -17.21 -24.71 3.89
CA GLU A 550 -17.83 -23.73 4.78
C GLU A 550 -17.19 -22.35 4.60
N LEU A 551 -15.85 -22.27 4.49
CA LEU A 551 -15.15 -21.01 4.26
C LEU A 551 -15.34 -20.42 2.87
N ARG A 552 -15.50 -21.27 1.85
CA ARG A 552 -15.94 -20.86 0.51
C ARG A 552 -17.31 -20.20 0.58
N ALA A 553 -18.28 -20.85 1.22
CA ALA A 553 -19.62 -20.29 1.38
C ALA A 553 -19.62 -19.00 2.22
N LEU A 554 -18.76 -18.93 3.24
CA LEU A 554 -18.61 -17.74 4.08
C LEU A 554 -18.06 -16.56 3.27
N TYR A 555 -17.03 -16.79 2.47
CA TYR A 555 -16.47 -15.78 1.58
C TYR A 555 -17.49 -15.31 0.54
N GLU A 556 -18.24 -16.23 -0.06
CA GLU A 556 -19.31 -15.88 -1.01
C GLU A 556 -20.42 -15.05 -0.34
N ALA A 557 -20.74 -15.31 0.93
CA ALA A 557 -21.75 -14.57 1.69
C ALA A 557 -21.26 -13.20 2.17
N LEU A 558 -20.00 -13.08 2.60
CA LEU A 558 -19.42 -11.88 3.22
C LEU A 558 -18.09 -11.44 2.55
N PRO A 559 -18.07 -11.23 1.22
CA PRO A 559 -16.85 -11.11 0.42
C PRO A 559 -15.86 -10.03 0.85
N ASN A 560 -16.36 -8.94 1.42
CA ASN A 560 -15.54 -7.77 1.79
C ASN A 560 -15.28 -7.68 3.30
N ARG A 561 -15.73 -8.66 4.09
CA ARG A 561 -15.63 -8.63 5.56
C ARG A 561 -14.69 -9.69 6.13
N VAL A 562 -14.61 -10.86 5.50
CA VAL A 562 -13.84 -11.99 6.02
C VAL A 562 -12.38 -12.11 5.53
N PRO A 563 -11.99 -11.65 4.32
CA PRO A 563 -10.59 -11.72 3.91
C PRO A 563 -9.67 -10.85 4.78
N LEU A 564 -8.40 -11.23 4.91
CA LEU A 564 -7.36 -10.43 5.57
C LEU A 564 -6.77 -9.37 4.64
N ASN A 565 -6.71 -9.66 3.34
CA ASN A 565 -6.36 -8.67 2.34
C ASN A 565 -7.61 -7.89 1.93
N ASP A 566 -7.43 -6.58 1.75
CA ASP A 566 -8.46 -5.76 1.14
C ASP A 566 -8.63 -6.20 -0.33
N LEU A 567 -9.88 -6.40 -0.75
CA LEU A 567 -10.19 -6.78 -2.12
C LEU A 567 -10.62 -5.56 -2.91
N PRO A 568 -9.99 -5.29 -4.07
CA PRO A 568 -10.50 -4.28 -4.96
C PRO A 568 -11.82 -4.77 -5.55
N LEU A 569 -12.86 -3.94 -5.40
CA LEU A 569 -13.96 -3.72 -6.37
C LEU A 569 -15.35 -4.33 -6.16
N ASP A 570 -16.30 -3.53 -6.67
CA ASP A 570 -17.67 -3.84 -7.06
C ASP A 570 -17.67 -4.88 -8.18
N VAL A 571 -17.87 -6.13 -7.79
CA VAL A 571 -17.86 -7.27 -8.70
C VAL A 571 -19.27 -7.84 -8.79
N GLU A 572 -19.67 -8.21 -10.00
CA GLU A 572 -20.98 -8.83 -10.22
C GLU A 572 -20.95 -10.34 -10.00
N ASP A 573 -19.79 -10.98 -10.20
CA ASP A 573 -19.62 -12.41 -10.07
C ASP A 573 -18.23 -12.78 -9.52
N ARG A 574 -18.17 -13.90 -8.79
CA ARG A 574 -16.92 -14.43 -8.23
C ARG A 574 -16.92 -15.95 -8.38
N GLN A 575 -15.82 -16.48 -8.89
CA GLN A 575 -15.57 -17.91 -8.99
C GLN A 575 -14.21 -18.23 -8.35
N ILE A 576 -14.22 -18.95 -7.23
CA ILE A 576 -12.97 -19.47 -6.66
C ILE A 576 -12.50 -20.66 -7.52
N LEU A 577 -11.35 -20.48 -8.18
CA LEU A 577 -10.71 -21.41 -9.09
C LEU A 577 -9.91 -22.50 -8.38
N SER A 578 -9.21 -22.12 -7.31
CA SER A 578 -8.42 -23.04 -6.48
C SER A 578 -8.34 -22.56 -5.04
N SER A 579 -7.93 -23.47 -4.17
CA SER A 579 -7.78 -23.25 -2.74
C SER A 579 -6.57 -24.01 -2.23
N THR A 580 -5.93 -23.50 -1.19
CA THR A 580 -5.00 -24.26 -0.35
C THR A 580 -4.86 -23.60 1.01
N VAL A 581 -4.29 -24.30 1.99
CA VAL A 581 -4.03 -23.71 3.31
C VAL A 581 -2.62 -23.17 3.42
N ALA A 582 -2.48 -22.04 4.11
CA ALA A 582 -1.21 -21.34 4.33
C ALA A 582 -1.25 -20.61 5.67
N TYR A 583 -0.17 -19.89 5.98
CA TYR A 583 -0.14 -18.93 7.08
C TYR A 583 0.00 -17.52 6.55
N TRP A 584 -0.70 -16.56 7.12
CA TRP A 584 -0.57 -15.15 6.79
C TRP A 584 0.39 -14.45 7.75
N GLU A 585 1.33 -13.72 7.18
CA GLU A 585 2.25 -12.81 7.87
C GLU A 585 2.02 -11.38 7.42
N GLU A 586 1.84 -10.48 8.37
CA GLU A 586 1.51 -9.06 8.13
C GLU A 586 2.67 -8.24 7.58
N ALA A 587 2.35 -7.07 7.04
CA ALA A 587 3.35 -6.13 6.52
C ALA A 587 4.33 -5.70 7.62
N PRO A 588 5.54 -5.23 7.26
CA PRO A 588 6.36 -4.46 8.16
C PRO A 588 5.61 -3.23 8.70
N GLY A 589 5.77 -2.98 10.00
CA GLY A 589 5.08 -1.91 10.73
C GLY A 589 3.76 -2.33 11.39
N VAL A 590 3.25 -3.52 11.09
CA VAL A 590 2.05 -4.09 11.72
C VAL A 590 2.46 -5.08 12.80
N SER A 591 1.90 -4.93 14.01
CA SER A 591 2.13 -5.91 15.09
C SER A 591 1.38 -7.20 14.79
N GLN A 592 2.03 -8.34 15.03
CA GLN A 592 1.43 -9.66 14.87
C GLN A 592 2.00 -10.61 15.93
N ALA A 593 1.12 -11.20 16.74
CA ALA A 593 1.52 -12.11 17.82
C ALA A 593 1.62 -13.56 17.35
N GLU A 594 0.85 -13.94 16.33
CA GLU A 594 0.78 -15.30 15.79
C GLU A 594 0.60 -15.22 14.27
N LEU A 595 1.18 -16.18 13.54
CA LEU A 595 0.84 -16.32 12.13
C LEU A 595 -0.60 -16.81 12.00
N VAL A 596 -1.37 -16.16 11.13
CA VAL A 596 -2.81 -16.46 11.00
C VAL A 596 -2.98 -17.63 10.02
N PRO A 597 -3.53 -18.78 10.42
CA PRO A 597 -3.85 -19.84 9.47
C PRO A 597 -4.93 -19.34 8.52
N VAL A 598 -4.73 -19.51 7.21
CA VAL A 598 -5.64 -19.02 6.16
C VAL A 598 -5.89 -20.08 5.11
N TYR A 599 -7.03 -19.97 4.44
CA TYR A 599 -7.18 -20.48 3.09
C TYR A 599 -6.77 -19.38 2.10
N GLU A 600 -5.81 -19.68 1.24
CA GLU A 600 -5.54 -18.90 0.03
C GLU A 600 -6.47 -19.40 -1.07
N PHE A 601 -7.36 -18.52 -1.52
CA PHE A 601 -8.26 -18.76 -2.65
C PHE A 601 -7.75 -17.99 -3.86
N LEU A 602 -7.54 -18.67 -4.99
CA LEU A 602 -7.45 -17.99 -6.27
C LEU A 602 -8.87 -17.72 -6.76
N VAL A 603 -9.26 -16.45 -6.83
CA VAL A 603 -10.61 -16.05 -7.17
C VAL A 603 -10.59 -15.31 -8.50
N GLN A 604 -11.34 -15.84 -9.45
CA GLN A 604 -11.72 -15.12 -10.64
C GLN A 604 -12.91 -14.22 -10.31
N MET A 605 -12.79 -12.93 -10.57
CA MET A 605 -13.81 -11.93 -10.30
C MET A 605 -14.19 -11.24 -11.59
N LYS A 606 -15.49 -11.02 -11.79
CA LYS A 606 -15.99 -10.24 -12.91
C LYS A 606 -16.42 -8.87 -12.42
N GLU A 607 -15.72 -7.84 -12.86
CA GLU A 607 -16.00 -6.46 -12.46
C GLU A 607 -17.33 -6.00 -13.08
N ARG A 608 -18.16 -5.31 -12.30
CA ARG A 608 -19.56 -5.02 -12.67
C ARG A 608 -19.69 -4.09 -13.88
N ASN A 609 -18.82 -3.09 -13.99
CA ASN A 609 -19.00 -1.99 -14.94
C ASN A 609 -18.35 -2.26 -16.30
N SER A 610 -17.11 -2.75 -16.30
CA SER A 610 -16.33 -3.15 -17.48
C SER A 610 -16.71 -4.53 -18.00
N GLY A 611 -17.16 -5.42 -17.11
CA GLY A 611 -17.35 -6.84 -17.42
C GLY A 611 -16.04 -7.63 -17.53
N ASP A 612 -14.90 -7.01 -17.22
CA ASP A 612 -13.59 -7.65 -17.27
C ASP A 612 -13.46 -8.72 -16.18
N THR A 613 -12.76 -9.79 -16.54
CA THR A 613 -12.46 -10.90 -15.65
C THR A 613 -11.03 -10.76 -15.13
N ILE A 614 -10.87 -10.80 -13.82
CA ILE A 614 -9.60 -10.61 -13.12
C ILE A 614 -9.36 -11.77 -12.16
N GLU A 615 -8.13 -12.20 -11.98
CA GLU A 615 -7.77 -13.23 -10.99
C GLU A 615 -6.99 -12.61 -9.84
N GLU A 616 -7.40 -12.92 -8.61
CA GLU A 616 -6.79 -12.40 -7.39
C GLU A 616 -6.69 -13.48 -6.31
N TYR A 617 -5.66 -13.39 -5.47
CA TYR A 617 -5.56 -14.20 -4.27
C TYR A 617 -6.31 -13.56 -3.11
N VAL A 618 -7.16 -14.36 -2.46
CA VAL A 618 -7.96 -13.96 -1.30
C VAL A 618 -7.59 -14.81 -0.12
N TYR A 619 -7.32 -14.18 1.02
CA TYR A 619 -6.82 -14.86 2.21
C TYR A 619 -7.86 -14.84 3.31
N VAL A 620 -8.58 -15.94 3.49
CA VAL A 620 -9.64 -16.03 4.50
C VAL A 620 -9.09 -16.78 5.72
N PRO A 621 -9.17 -16.23 6.95
CA PRO A 621 -8.77 -16.96 8.15
C PRO A 621 -9.44 -18.33 8.23
N ALA A 622 -8.63 -19.36 8.45
CA ALA A 622 -9.09 -20.74 8.45
C ALA A 622 -9.88 -21.09 9.73
N SER A 623 -9.77 -20.26 10.77
CA SER A 623 -10.46 -20.42 12.05
C SER A 623 -11.13 -19.12 12.46
N GLU A 624 -12.32 -19.21 13.04
CA GLU A 624 -13.12 -18.07 13.50
C GLU A 624 -12.37 -17.18 14.49
N ILE A 625 -11.47 -17.75 15.30
CA ILE A 625 -10.75 -16.99 16.33
C ILE A 625 -9.83 -15.92 15.75
N TYR A 626 -9.39 -16.10 14.50
CA TYR A 626 -8.56 -15.14 13.76
C TYR A 626 -9.38 -14.26 12.80
N MET A 627 -10.70 -14.44 12.70
CA MET A 627 -11.55 -13.61 11.86
C MET A 627 -11.77 -12.23 12.51
N ARG A 628 -11.77 -11.19 11.68
CA ARG A 628 -12.15 -9.84 12.11
C ARG A 628 -13.58 -9.86 12.64
N PRO A 629 -13.89 -9.16 13.75
CA PRO A 629 -15.23 -9.14 14.31
C PRO A 629 -16.26 -8.56 13.33
N TYR A 630 -17.54 -8.90 13.50
CA TYR A 630 -18.59 -8.33 12.65
C TYR A 630 -18.88 -6.87 13.05
N ALA A 631 -18.74 -5.94 12.09
CA ALA A 631 -19.05 -4.52 12.29
C ALA A 631 -20.21 -4.07 11.40
N GLU A 632 -21.30 -3.60 11.99
CA GLU A 632 -22.42 -2.98 11.27
C GLU A 632 -23.16 -2.00 12.18
N ILE A 633 -23.68 -0.92 11.60
CA ILE A 633 -24.53 0.05 12.32
C ILE A 633 -25.99 -0.31 12.02
N VAL A 634 -26.68 -0.90 13.00
CA VAL A 634 -28.03 -1.46 12.82
C VAL A 634 -29.15 -0.45 13.07
N SER A 635 -28.88 0.67 13.73
CA SER A 635 -29.88 1.74 13.87
C SER A 635 -29.27 3.11 14.09
N VAL A 636 -29.97 4.12 13.56
CA VAL A 636 -29.71 5.56 13.74
C VAL A 636 -31.03 6.22 14.12
N ALA A 637 -31.15 6.72 15.35
CA ALA A 637 -32.34 7.43 15.84
C ALA A 637 -32.00 8.90 16.16
N PRO A 638 -32.87 9.87 15.81
CA PRO A 638 -34.21 9.71 15.25
C PRO A 638 -34.26 9.43 13.73
N THR A 639 -33.28 9.88 12.94
CA THR A 639 -33.22 9.73 11.47
C THR A 639 -31.80 10.01 10.95
N THR A 640 -31.51 9.73 9.68
CA THR A 640 -30.25 10.14 9.00
C THR A 640 -30.19 11.63 8.68
N THR A 641 -31.29 12.37 8.91
CA THR A 641 -31.32 13.85 8.86
C THR A 641 -31.82 14.36 10.20
N VAL A 642 -31.08 15.27 10.83
CA VAL A 642 -31.37 15.83 12.15
C VAL A 642 -31.14 17.33 12.16
N GLU A 643 -31.70 18.04 13.14
CA GLU A 643 -31.40 19.45 13.36
C GLU A 643 -30.19 19.59 14.30
N ALA A 644 -29.42 20.65 14.13
CA ALA A 644 -28.35 20.99 15.06
C ALA A 644 -28.91 21.12 16.49
N GLY A 645 -28.27 20.43 17.45
CA GLY A 645 -28.75 20.29 18.82
C GLY A 645 -29.56 19.03 19.11
N ASP A 646 -29.97 18.28 18.08
CA ASP A 646 -30.65 16.98 18.28
C ASP A 646 -29.68 15.95 18.87
N THR A 647 -30.20 15.07 19.73
CA THR A 647 -29.45 13.90 20.18
C THR A 647 -29.61 12.77 19.18
N VAL A 648 -28.50 12.37 18.57
CA VAL A 648 -28.40 11.19 17.71
C VAL A 648 -27.99 10.01 18.56
N THR A 649 -28.65 8.87 18.40
CA THR A 649 -28.25 7.59 18.99
C THR A 649 -27.96 6.57 17.90
N LEU A 650 -26.79 5.95 17.98
CA LEU A 650 -26.29 4.92 17.09
C LEU A 650 -26.17 3.60 17.84
N THR A 651 -26.53 2.51 17.18
CA THR A 651 -26.33 1.15 17.74
C THR A 651 -25.62 0.28 16.73
N ALA A 652 -24.57 -0.40 17.19
CA ALA A 652 -23.83 -1.41 16.45
C ALA A 652 -24.51 -2.79 16.57
N ALA A 653 -24.31 -3.64 15.57
CA ALA A 653 -24.58 -5.07 15.67
C ALA A 653 -23.78 -5.69 16.83
N ASP A 654 -24.35 -6.71 17.46
CA ASP A 654 -23.67 -7.45 18.54
C ASP A 654 -22.71 -8.47 17.93
N ALA A 655 -21.43 -8.11 17.87
CA ALA A 655 -20.39 -8.93 17.24
C ALA A 655 -20.16 -10.28 17.94
N SER A 656 -20.69 -10.49 19.15
CA SER A 656 -20.63 -11.77 19.86
C SER A 656 -21.69 -12.78 19.42
N GLN A 657 -22.71 -12.32 18.69
CA GLN A 657 -23.75 -13.17 18.14
C GLN A 657 -23.29 -13.89 16.87
N THR A 658 -23.93 -15.01 16.58
CA THR A 658 -23.63 -15.74 15.34
C THR A 658 -24.10 -14.94 14.12
N LEU A 659 -23.49 -15.19 12.97
CA LEU A 659 -23.93 -14.55 11.72
C LEU A 659 -25.41 -14.85 11.41
N GLN A 660 -25.89 -16.02 11.82
CA GLN A 660 -27.29 -16.41 11.68
C GLN A 660 -28.21 -15.59 12.59
N GLU A 661 -27.84 -15.38 13.85
CA GLU A 661 -28.59 -14.54 14.80
C GLU A 661 -28.65 -13.07 14.36
N LEU A 662 -27.54 -12.58 13.79
CA LEU A 662 -27.44 -11.24 13.21
C LEU A 662 -28.24 -11.09 11.90
N GLY A 663 -28.67 -12.20 11.29
CA GLY A 663 -29.27 -12.19 9.95
C GLY A 663 -28.29 -11.81 8.84
N ALA A 664 -26.99 -11.87 9.11
CA ALA A 664 -25.93 -11.50 8.17
C ALA A 664 -25.61 -12.63 7.19
N ALA A 665 -25.61 -13.89 7.65
CA ALA A 665 -25.41 -15.09 6.84
C ALA A 665 -25.84 -16.36 7.60
N ASP A 666 -26.04 -17.49 6.92
CA ASP A 666 -26.53 -18.74 7.54
C ASP A 666 -25.41 -19.56 8.20
N PHE A 667 -24.68 -18.94 9.15
CA PHE A 667 -23.59 -19.58 9.89
C PHE A 667 -23.80 -19.44 11.41
N ASP A 668 -23.72 -20.58 12.10
CA ASP A 668 -23.91 -20.69 13.56
C ASP A 668 -22.59 -20.50 14.33
N PHE A 669 -21.85 -19.44 13.98
CA PHE A 669 -20.68 -18.97 14.73
C PHE A 669 -20.52 -17.45 14.56
N ALA A 670 -19.87 -16.82 15.53
CA ALA A 670 -19.50 -15.41 15.49
C ALA A 670 -18.13 -15.23 14.81
N LEU A 671 -17.89 -14.07 14.21
CA LEU A 671 -16.56 -13.72 13.72
C LEU A 671 -15.69 -13.24 14.90
N GLY A 672 -14.54 -13.89 15.12
CA GLY A 672 -13.71 -13.68 16.30
C GLY A 672 -13.94 -14.73 17.38
N THR A 673 -13.58 -14.42 18.63
CA THR A 673 -13.70 -15.33 19.78
C THR A 673 -14.06 -14.57 21.06
N GLY A 674 -14.43 -15.29 22.12
CA GLY A 674 -14.81 -14.69 23.41
C GLY A 674 -16.30 -14.42 23.56
N ALA A 675 -16.66 -13.80 24.68
CA ALA A 675 -18.01 -13.39 25.05
C ALA A 675 -18.30 -11.93 24.67
N ASP A 676 -19.55 -11.46 24.86
CA ASP A 676 -20.00 -10.08 24.59
C ASP A 676 -19.06 -8.98 25.12
N GLY A 677 -18.42 -9.20 26.28
CA GLY A 677 -17.49 -8.25 26.90
C GLY A 677 -16.12 -8.13 26.21
N ASP A 678 -15.76 -9.08 25.35
CA ASP A 678 -14.46 -9.15 24.69
C ASP A 678 -14.45 -8.38 23.36
N TYR A 679 -15.64 -7.99 22.87
CA TYR A 679 -15.82 -7.14 21.70
C TYR A 679 -15.93 -5.67 22.13
N LEU A 680 -14.99 -4.84 21.66
CA LEU A 680 -14.96 -3.41 21.97
C LEU A 680 -15.44 -2.60 20.77
N TYR A 681 -16.31 -1.62 21.05
CA TYR A 681 -16.94 -0.76 20.05
C TYR A 681 -16.52 0.68 20.30
N ASP A 682 -15.87 1.29 19.31
CA ASP A 682 -15.47 2.69 19.32
C ASP A 682 -16.11 3.44 18.16
N TRP A 683 -16.53 4.67 18.41
CA TRP A 683 -17.19 5.54 17.46
C TRP A 683 -16.33 6.76 17.16
N PHE A 684 -16.29 7.13 15.89
CA PHE A 684 -15.44 8.22 15.39
C PHE A 684 -16.22 9.15 14.46
N LEU A 685 -15.83 10.42 14.43
CA LEU A 685 -16.35 11.42 13.50
C LEU A 685 -15.32 11.69 12.40
N GLY A 686 -15.71 11.56 11.13
CA GLY A 686 -14.85 11.82 9.98
C GLY A 686 -13.94 10.63 9.66
N THR A 687 -12.93 10.35 10.47
CA THR A 687 -11.95 9.27 10.25
C THR A 687 -11.74 8.42 11.49
N VAL A 688 -11.29 7.17 11.32
CA VAL A 688 -11.05 6.22 12.43
C VAL A 688 -9.68 6.49 13.05
N ASP A 689 -9.61 7.49 13.92
CA ASP A 689 -8.42 7.85 14.68
C ASP A 689 -8.76 8.36 16.09
N ASP A 690 -7.81 8.26 17.03
CA ASP A 690 -8.08 8.57 18.44
C ASP A 690 -8.46 10.05 18.68
N ALA A 691 -8.07 10.99 17.80
CA ALA A 691 -8.44 12.41 17.94
C ALA A 691 -9.91 12.65 17.57
N ASN A 692 -10.43 11.84 16.66
CA ASN A 692 -11.81 11.84 16.20
C ASN A 692 -12.71 10.89 16.99
N HIS A 693 -12.22 10.28 18.07
CA HIS A 693 -13.01 9.44 18.96
C HIS A 693 -14.12 10.25 19.64
N ILE A 694 -15.36 9.87 19.36
CA ILE A 694 -16.55 10.56 19.91
C ILE A 694 -17.24 9.74 21.02
N GLY A 695 -16.95 8.43 21.12
CA GLY A 695 -17.39 7.62 22.25
C GLY A 695 -17.18 6.12 22.05
N SER A 696 -17.54 5.34 23.07
CA SER A 696 -17.39 3.88 23.07
C SER A 696 -18.67 3.20 23.56
N GLY A 697 -18.78 1.90 23.25
CA GLY A 697 -19.90 1.04 23.62
C GLY A 697 -20.78 0.69 22.43
N ARG A 698 -21.50 -0.44 22.52
CA ARG A 698 -22.36 -0.92 21.42
C ARG A 698 -23.46 0.08 21.04
N THR A 699 -23.94 0.84 22.01
CA THR A 699 -24.84 1.97 21.79
C THR A 699 -24.18 3.25 22.25
N PHE A 700 -24.22 4.27 21.42
CA PHE A 700 -23.59 5.57 21.65
C PHE A 700 -24.56 6.70 21.27
N SER A 701 -24.54 7.79 22.04
CA SER A 701 -25.33 8.98 21.74
C SER A 701 -24.48 10.24 21.77
N PHE A 702 -24.70 11.15 20.81
CA PHE A 702 -24.07 12.46 20.76
C PHE A 702 -25.06 13.55 20.35
N VAL A 703 -24.70 14.81 20.58
CA VAL A 703 -25.48 15.95 20.14
C VAL A 703 -24.96 16.43 18.79
N ALA A 704 -25.85 16.52 17.79
CA ALA A 704 -25.50 16.98 16.45
C ALA A 704 -24.96 18.42 16.52
N PRO A 705 -23.70 18.68 16.11
CA PRO A 705 -23.11 20.01 16.17
C PRO A 705 -23.80 20.98 15.21
N ALA A 706 -23.90 22.24 15.62
CA ALA A 706 -24.30 23.31 14.70
C ALA A 706 -23.15 23.66 13.76
N ASN A 707 -23.44 23.79 12.47
CA ASN A 707 -22.51 24.40 11.54
C ASN A 707 -22.36 25.90 11.91
N PRO A 708 -21.13 26.41 12.14
CA PRO A 708 -20.89 27.82 12.48
C PRO A 708 -21.50 28.80 11.47
N ASP A 709 -21.58 28.40 10.20
CA ASP A 709 -22.09 29.23 9.10
C ASP A 709 -23.61 29.13 8.94
N GLY A 710 -24.29 28.37 9.82
CA GLY A 710 -25.74 28.17 9.78
C GLY A 710 -26.21 27.44 8.52
N ARG A 711 -25.36 26.61 7.91
CA ARG A 711 -25.67 25.80 6.74
C ARG A 711 -25.91 24.34 7.12
N THR A 712 -26.61 23.60 6.26
CA THR A 712 -26.64 22.14 6.35
C THR A 712 -25.22 21.59 6.25
N SER A 713 -24.90 20.61 7.09
CA SER A 713 -23.62 19.91 7.10
C SER A 713 -23.83 18.41 7.04
N THR A 714 -22.80 17.67 6.67
CA THR A 714 -22.81 16.21 6.61
C THR A 714 -21.76 15.68 7.58
N LEU A 715 -22.14 14.73 8.43
CA LEU A 715 -21.25 14.03 9.35
C LEU A 715 -21.09 12.60 8.87
N VAL A 716 -19.86 12.15 8.68
CA VAL A 716 -19.55 10.74 8.47
C VAL A 716 -19.18 10.16 9.82
N ILE A 717 -19.92 9.17 10.30
CA ILE A 717 -19.65 8.50 11.57
C ILE A 717 -19.13 7.11 11.29
N HIS A 718 -17.99 6.77 11.88
CA HIS A 718 -17.37 5.45 11.78
C HIS A 718 -17.54 4.66 13.07
N LEU A 719 -17.76 3.37 12.93
CA LEU A 719 -17.70 2.35 13.95
C LEU A 719 -16.41 1.55 13.74
N ARG A 720 -15.62 1.36 14.79
CA ARG A 720 -14.53 0.37 14.86
C ARG A 720 -14.92 -0.70 15.87
N VAL A 721 -14.85 -1.96 15.46
CA VAL A 721 -15.04 -3.12 16.33
C VAL A 721 -13.73 -3.87 16.44
N THR A 722 -13.32 -4.17 17.67
CA THR A 722 -12.11 -4.95 17.98
C THR A 722 -12.48 -6.14 18.85
N ASN A 723 -11.67 -7.19 18.82
CA ASN A 723 -11.84 -8.38 19.66
C ASN A 723 -10.59 -8.52 20.53
N ALA A 724 -10.73 -8.32 21.84
CA ALA A 724 -9.60 -8.28 22.76
C ALA A 724 -8.96 -9.67 23.01
N ASP A 725 -9.72 -10.74 22.77
CA ASP A 725 -9.29 -12.12 22.96
C ASP A 725 -8.77 -12.76 21.66
N SER A 726 -8.95 -12.10 20.52
CA SER A 726 -8.46 -12.60 19.25
C SER A 726 -6.93 -12.46 19.15
N PRO A 727 -6.23 -13.54 18.76
CA PRO A 727 -4.80 -13.45 18.40
C PRO A 727 -4.56 -12.59 17.14
N ASN A 728 -5.59 -12.35 16.33
CA ASN A 728 -5.53 -11.40 15.22
C ASN A 728 -6.02 -10.02 15.67
N THR A 729 -5.11 -9.05 15.78
CA THR A 729 -5.43 -7.70 16.26
C THR A 729 -6.07 -6.81 15.19
N GLN A 730 -6.34 -7.33 13.98
CA GLN A 730 -7.05 -6.58 12.96
C GLN A 730 -8.47 -6.20 13.42
N THR A 731 -8.88 -4.98 13.08
CA THR A 731 -10.19 -4.41 13.46
C THR A 731 -11.15 -4.44 12.27
N ALA A 732 -12.45 -4.46 12.53
CA ALA A 732 -13.48 -4.25 11.52
C ALA A 732 -14.08 -2.86 11.65
N THR A 733 -14.44 -2.24 10.51
CA THR A 733 -15.05 -0.91 10.50
C THR A 733 -16.35 -0.88 9.70
N ALA A 734 -17.29 -0.05 10.13
CA ALA A 734 -18.49 0.31 9.37
C ALA A 734 -18.70 1.83 9.45
N ASN A 735 -19.49 2.43 8.57
CA ASN A 735 -19.80 3.84 8.64
C ASN A 735 -21.25 4.15 8.30
N THR A 736 -21.68 5.35 8.66
CA THR A 736 -22.98 5.92 8.30
C THR A 736 -22.85 7.43 8.10
N VAL A 737 -23.75 8.02 7.33
CA VAL A 737 -23.73 9.45 7.02
C VAL A 737 -24.99 10.11 7.58
N ILE A 738 -24.80 11.22 8.29
CA ILE A 738 -25.86 11.99 8.93
C ILE A 738 -25.85 13.42 8.40
N THR A 739 -26.98 13.86 7.87
CA THR A 739 -27.21 15.24 7.46
C THR A 739 -27.69 16.06 8.65
N VAL A 740 -27.03 17.18 8.95
CA VAL A 740 -27.40 18.08 10.05
C VAL A 740 -27.84 19.42 9.50
N ASN A 741 -29.10 19.76 9.70
CA ASN A 741 -29.67 21.06 9.34
C ASN A 741 -29.37 22.12 10.41
N PRO A 742 -29.27 23.40 10.02
CA PRO A 742 -29.10 24.48 10.96
C PRO A 742 -30.38 24.70 11.77
N SER A 743 -30.25 24.90 13.09
CA SER A 743 -31.42 25.16 13.94
C SER A 743 -32.16 26.41 13.46
N VAL A 744 -33.42 26.25 13.05
CA VAL A 744 -34.26 27.38 12.61
C VAL A 744 -34.65 28.24 13.81
N PHE A 745 -33.88 29.30 14.07
CA PHE A 745 -34.33 30.37 14.96
C PHE A 745 -35.40 31.21 14.24
N LEU A 746 -36.67 30.88 14.46
CA LEU A 746 -37.76 31.82 14.13
C LEU A 746 -37.65 33.03 15.08
N PRO A 747 -37.43 34.26 14.59
CA PRO A 747 -37.50 35.43 15.45
C PRO A 747 -38.91 35.49 16.04
N LEU A 748 -38.98 35.67 17.35
CA LEU A 748 -40.23 35.83 18.09
C LEU A 748 -41.00 37.01 17.49
N VAL A 749 -41.97 36.76 16.62
CA VAL A 749 -42.89 37.80 16.13
C VAL A 749 -43.82 38.12 17.28
N GLY A 750 -43.41 39.07 18.12
CA GLY A 750 -44.26 39.67 19.14
C GLY A 750 -45.44 40.35 18.45
N GLY A 751 -46.58 39.66 18.42
CA GLY A 751 -47.84 40.23 17.96
C GLY A 751 -48.18 41.47 18.79
N GLN A 752 -48.00 42.65 18.22
CA GLN A 752 -48.71 43.83 18.68
C GLN A 752 -50.16 43.72 18.22
N SER A 753 -51.04 43.43 19.17
CA SER A 753 -52.48 43.70 19.02
C SER A 753 -52.68 45.20 18.87
N GLN A 754 -53.25 45.64 17.75
CA GLN A 754 -53.79 46.99 17.60
C GLN A 754 -55.13 47.08 18.36
N GLU A 755 -55.20 48.01 19.32
CA GLU A 755 -56.43 48.77 19.66
C GLU A 755 -56.44 50.09 18.89
#